data_AF-A0A7X4CYS2-F1
#
_entry.id   AF-A0A7X4CYS2-F1
#
_cell.length_a   1.000
_cell.length_b   1.000
_cell.length_c   1.000
_cell.angle_alpha   90.00
_cell.angle_beta   90.00
_cell.angle_gamma   90.00
#
_symmetry.space_group_name_H-M   'P 1'
#
loop_
_entity.id
_entity.type
_entity.pdbx_description
1 polymer ?
#
loop_
_entity_poly.entity_id
_entity_poly.type
_entity_poly.pdbx_seq_one_letter_code
_entity_poly.pdbx_strand_id
1 'polypeptide(L)'
;MFTFAVVTDTHLNQGEDECNSPFAVNALANRRLRHVVNDLNRRDLAFVVNVGDLLHPVPAVPELYDRAAARYLEQSAALRHTQYLTPGNHDVGDKPNDWAPTATVCDAYLACWEEHFGPHYRSFDHGECHFVVINAQLLNSGLKAEAEQRAWLEADLAANRGRRIFLFTHYPPFVADEDEPEHYDNIGEPGRSWLTGLAREYGVEALFAGHVHNFWFNRIGATDCYLLPSTAFVRQDYAEMYRAPPGPDDEAGRNDKPKLGYVLVHVHAGGHVCEPVRTYGATADAPVSSDSLPAPLAAPHPKTIGHGAFGFDMRQDWMETVEVPPSGGLDEFDRKRARNDYPLLGLWEMGIRTLRIPLSDLATPERRGRLRALAEHGFAYSLFSFGAPDTRTRRLIEDNGDLLSAWEAGFDSAAANRDLSEIAAASSTAGVPLYLSRLRSHDELHAEAGRYFHVVNHGFDIADRERIEALLRRPDLAGTLSGLAFRLPAGAPVCETLAAIDELAAGLGLRASVHLRTAGFDPSQPERDDLKIAGRMAEALFTANTLGNVGVFADTLVDHDRGYFVRHGAYDRLCNPRPAARVLRHLNAVLARYPECFGRPAAAETIAGAGRRLTSAGRRGSIELMLPEAVPEMAPARAFPAGEETADATFIDLVSGLDRTGAATGPVAAVRLQTPGRDR
;
A
#
# COMPACT_ATOMS: atom_id res chain seq x y z
N MET A 1 5.23 -16.22 -18.04
CA MET A 1 4.83 -15.14 -17.11
C MET A 1 5.86 -14.05 -17.21
N PHE A 2 5.45 -12.78 -17.25
CA PHE A 2 6.28 -11.63 -17.60
C PHE A 2 5.91 -10.43 -16.72
N THR A 3 6.77 -9.40 -16.73
CA THR A 3 6.50 -8.12 -16.07
C THR A 3 6.46 -7.03 -17.13
N PHE A 4 5.54 -6.07 -17.00
CA PHE A 4 5.56 -4.82 -17.79
C PHE A 4 5.46 -3.62 -16.85
N ALA A 5 5.81 -2.43 -17.34
CA ALA A 5 5.66 -1.20 -16.57
C ALA A 5 4.53 -0.33 -17.11
N VAL A 6 3.86 0.39 -16.22
CA VAL A 6 2.86 1.39 -16.53
C VAL A 6 3.31 2.72 -15.94
N VAL A 7 3.52 3.69 -16.83
CA VAL A 7 3.95 5.06 -16.53
C VAL A 7 2.84 6.01 -16.97
N THR A 8 2.74 7.21 -16.39
CA THR A 8 1.76 8.21 -16.81
C THR A 8 2.22 9.61 -16.44
N ASP A 9 1.57 10.61 -17.05
CA ASP A 9 1.63 12.02 -16.67
C ASP A 9 3.07 12.50 -16.60
N THR A 10 3.82 12.32 -17.70
CA THR A 10 5.22 12.75 -17.80
C THR A 10 5.36 14.24 -18.03
N HIS A 11 4.34 14.90 -18.61
CA HIS A 11 4.24 16.36 -18.78
C HIS A 11 5.54 17.00 -19.30
N LEU A 12 6.14 16.39 -20.34
CA LEU A 12 7.44 16.80 -20.84
C LEU A 12 7.37 18.18 -21.49
N ASN A 13 8.33 19.04 -21.14
CA ASN A 13 8.37 20.41 -21.64
C ASN A 13 9.22 20.55 -22.92
N GLN A 14 8.97 21.65 -23.62
CA GLN A 14 9.65 22.05 -24.86
C GLN A 14 11.14 22.38 -24.72
N GLY A 15 11.66 22.56 -23.50
CA GLY A 15 13.08 22.82 -23.22
C GLY A 15 13.51 22.22 -21.88
N GLU A 16 14.82 22.20 -21.58
CA GLU A 16 15.31 21.53 -20.36
C GLU A 16 14.80 22.20 -19.08
N ASP A 17 14.81 23.53 -19.06
CA ASP A 17 14.30 24.35 -17.96
C ASP A 17 13.22 25.35 -18.43
N GLU A 18 12.80 25.27 -19.70
CA GLU A 18 11.71 26.08 -20.27
C GLU A 18 10.38 25.34 -20.08
N CYS A 19 9.41 25.97 -19.43
CA CYS A 19 8.09 25.40 -19.17
C CYS A 19 7.00 26.46 -19.38
N ASN A 20 5.86 26.06 -19.95
CA ASN A 20 4.67 26.94 -20.12
C ASN A 20 3.73 26.95 -18.90
N SER A 21 4.05 26.18 -17.86
CA SER A 21 3.33 26.16 -16.59
C SER A 21 3.84 27.27 -15.66
N PRO A 22 2.96 27.91 -14.87
CA PRO A 22 3.39 28.85 -13.84
C PRO A 22 4.03 28.17 -12.62
N PHE A 23 3.93 26.84 -12.51
CA PHE A 23 4.40 26.08 -11.35
C PHE A 23 5.85 25.62 -11.52
N ALA A 24 6.68 25.88 -10.53
CA ALA A 24 8.12 25.63 -10.59
C ALA A 24 8.44 24.13 -10.71
N VAL A 25 7.63 23.26 -10.09
CA VAL A 25 7.82 21.80 -10.17
C VAL A 25 7.76 21.27 -11.61
N ASN A 26 6.97 21.91 -12.49
CA ASN A 26 6.82 21.44 -13.87
C ASN A 26 8.13 21.52 -14.66
N ALA A 27 9.05 22.44 -14.34
CA ALA A 27 10.36 22.52 -14.97
C ALA A 27 11.22 21.25 -14.73
N LEU A 28 10.89 20.42 -13.73
CA LEU A 28 11.63 19.20 -13.41
C LEU A 28 11.24 17.99 -14.29
N ALA A 29 10.14 18.08 -15.04
CA ALA A 29 9.56 16.95 -15.78
C ALA A 29 10.58 16.23 -16.68
N ASN A 30 11.41 17.00 -17.38
CA ASN A 30 12.38 16.47 -18.34
C ASN A 30 13.47 15.66 -17.67
N ARG A 31 13.93 16.06 -16.48
CA ARG A 31 14.94 15.31 -15.72
C ARG A 31 14.32 14.14 -14.96
N ARG A 32 13.04 14.23 -14.59
CA ARG A 32 12.27 13.15 -13.95
C ARG A 32 11.99 12.01 -14.94
N LEU A 33 11.57 12.32 -16.17
CA LEU A 33 11.41 11.30 -17.21
C LEU A 33 12.74 10.57 -17.46
N ARG A 34 13.85 11.31 -17.59
CA ARG A 34 15.18 10.71 -17.77
C ARG A 34 15.56 9.75 -16.63
N HIS A 35 15.25 10.11 -15.39
CA HIS A 35 15.43 9.22 -14.25
C HIS A 35 14.56 7.96 -14.37
N VAL A 36 13.29 8.11 -14.75
CA VAL A 36 12.37 6.96 -14.95
C VAL A 36 12.87 6.05 -16.07
N VAL A 37 13.34 6.58 -17.20
CA VAL A 37 13.93 5.79 -18.29
C VAL A 37 15.14 4.99 -17.81
N ASN A 38 16.04 5.62 -17.04
CA ASN A 38 17.17 4.93 -16.42
C ASN A 38 16.70 3.81 -15.46
N ASP A 39 15.65 4.07 -14.67
CA ASP A 39 15.09 3.11 -13.72
C ASP A 39 14.34 1.95 -14.39
N LEU A 40 13.77 2.15 -15.57
CA LEU A 40 13.13 1.09 -16.36
C LEU A 40 14.17 0.24 -17.10
N ASN A 41 15.23 0.86 -17.62
CA ASN A 41 16.28 0.18 -18.38
C ASN A 41 17.12 -0.83 -17.59
N ARG A 42 17.10 -0.73 -16.26
CA ARG A 42 17.79 -1.68 -15.36
C ARG A 42 16.89 -2.86 -14.93
N ARG A 43 15.65 -2.93 -15.42
CA ARG A 43 14.66 -3.95 -15.07
C ARG A 43 14.40 -4.88 -16.26
N ASP A 44 14.09 -6.13 -15.95
CA ASP A 44 13.65 -7.12 -16.93
C ASP A 44 12.14 -6.94 -17.20
N LEU A 45 11.81 -6.22 -18.27
CA LEU A 45 10.44 -5.86 -18.64
C LEU A 45 10.16 -6.32 -20.07
N ALA A 46 8.94 -6.83 -20.30
CA ALA A 46 8.48 -7.20 -21.63
C ALA A 46 8.21 -5.96 -22.51
N PHE A 47 7.63 -4.93 -21.91
CA PHE A 47 7.31 -3.64 -22.54
C PHE A 47 6.93 -2.60 -21.48
N VAL A 48 6.73 -1.36 -21.93
CA VAL A 48 6.26 -0.22 -21.11
C VAL A 48 5.01 0.36 -21.77
N VAL A 49 3.99 0.70 -20.97
CA VAL A 49 2.83 1.46 -21.42
C VAL A 49 2.85 2.82 -20.75
N ASN A 50 2.79 3.91 -21.53
CA ASN A 50 2.58 5.26 -21.00
C ASN A 50 1.10 5.65 -21.19
N VAL A 51 0.41 5.95 -20.09
CA VAL A 51 -1.05 6.14 -20.04
C VAL A 51 -1.45 7.62 -20.19
N GLY A 52 -0.67 8.39 -20.93
CA GLY A 52 -1.04 9.73 -21.40
C GLY A 52 -0.51 10.89 -20.56
N ASP A 53 -0.84 12.09 -21.04
CA ASP A 53 -0.23 13.36 -20.65
C ASP A 53 1.29 13.30 -20.80
N LEU A 54 1.70 12.97 -22.03
CA LEU A 54 3.10 12.86 -22.40
C LEU A 54 3.77 14.22 -22.31
N LEU A 55 3.09 15.26 -22.80
CA LEU A 55 3.64 16.59 -23.05
C LEU A 55 3.00 17.67 -22.18
N HIS A 56 3.74 18.74 -21.94
CA HIS A 56 3.21 20.01 -21.46
C HIS A 56 4.08 21.11 -22.09
N PRO A 57 3.72 21.56 -23.30
CA PRO A 57 2.46 22.25 -23.58
C PRO A 57 1.45 21.42 -24.40
N VAL A 58 0.22 21.93 -24.51
CA VAL A 58 -0.90 21.30 -25.22
C VAL A 58 -0.93 21.65 -26.72
N PRO A 59 -1.64 20.89 -27.59
CA PRO A 59 -1.72 21.13 -29.04
C PRO A 59 -2.23 22.53 -29.43
N ALA A 60 -2.98 23.20 -28.55
CA ALA A 60 -3.43 24.57 -28.74
C ALA A 60 -2.28 25.60 -28.80
N VAL A 61 -1.04 25.19 -28.50
CA VAL A 61 0.18 25.98 -28.66
C VAL A 61 1.16 25.22 -29.58
N PRO A 62 0.89 25.15 -30.90
CA PRO A 62 1.49 24.15 -31.81
C PRO A 62 3.02 24.16 -31.83
N GLU A 63 3.64 25.35 -31.91
CA GLU A 63 5.10 25.48 -31.99
C GLU A 63 5.82 24.90 -30.77
N LEU A 64 5.25 25.07 -29.58
CA LEU A 64 5.84 24.53 -28.36
C LEU A 64 5.50 23.04 -28.20
N TYR A 65 4.33 22.60 -28.70
CA TYR A 65 3.92 21.20 -28.71
C TYR A 65 4.88 20.34 -29.56
N ASP A 66 5.16 20.77 -30.81
CA ASP A 66 6.08 20.05 -31.70
C ASP A 66 7.49 19.91 -31.10
N ARG A 67 7.97 20.97 -30.43
CA ARG A 67 9.25 20.93 -29.70
C ARG A 67 9.24 19.94 -28.54
N ALA A 68 8.16 19.89 -27.76
CA ALA A 68 8.01 18.95 -26.67
C ALA A 68 7.89 17.51 -27.17
N ALA A 69 7.15 17.27 -28.25
CA ALA A 69 7.02 15.97 -28.89
C ALA A 69 8.38 15.45 -29.37
N ALA A 70 9.17 16.28 -30.06
CA ALA A 70 10.52 15.93 -30.47
C ALA A 70 11.43 15.55 -29.29
N ARG A 71 11.36 16.30 -28.18
CA ARG A 71 12.12 15.97 -26.95
C ARG A 71 11.64 14.68 -26.29
N TYR A 72 10.35 14.40 -26.33
CA TYR A 72 9.81 13.15 -25.80
C TYR A 72 10.34 11.96 -26.57
N LEU A 73 10.32 12.03 -27.90
CA LEU A 73 10.90 11.00 -28.76
C LEU A 73 12.41 10.85 -28.54
N GLU A 74 13.14 11.95 -28.35
CA GLU A 74 14.59 11.93 -28.01
C GLU A 74 14.86 11.18 -26.70
N GLN A 75 14.15 11.52 -25.61
CA GLN A 75 14.36 10.84 -24.33
C GLN A 75 13.88 9.39 -24.35
N SER A 76 12.74 9.13 -25.00
CA SER A 76 12.16 7.79 -25.10
C SER A 76 13.00 6.87 -25.98
N ALA A 77 13.79 7.40 -26.93
CA ALA A 77 14.75 6.62 -27.71
C ALA A 77 15.85 5.96 -26.84
N ALA A 78 16.09 6.45 -25.62
CA ALA A 78 16.99 5.81 -24.67
C ALA A 78 16.35 4.60 -23.95
N LEU A 79 15.02 4.42 -24.03
CA LEU A 79 14.33 3.27 -23.44
C LEU A 79 14.64 2.01 -24.27
N ARG A 80 15.07 0.95 -23.58
CA ARG A 80 15.43 -0.34 -24.21
C ARG A 80 14.25 -1.26 -24.47
N HIS A 81 13.10 -0.91 -23.90
CA HIS A 81 11.87 -1.69 -23.95
C HIS A 81 10.92 -1.13 -25.00
N THR A 82 10.12 -1.99 -25.63
CA THR A 82 9.03 -1.51 -26.50
C THR A 82 8.06 -0.66 -25.69
N GLN A 83 7.64 0.47 -26.25
CA GLN A 83 6.73 1.41 -25.60
C GLN A 83 5.40 1.49 -26.36
N TYR A 84 4.30 1.48 -25.62
CA TYR A 84 2.96 1.76 -26.11
C TYR A 84 2.44 3.05 -25.48
N LEU A 85 1.88 3.93 -26.29
CA LEU A 85 1.46 5.27 -25.88
C LEU A 85 -0.07 5.38 -25.93
N THR A 86 -0.63 5.93 -24.87
CA THR A 86 -2.03 6.36 -24.75
C THR A 86 -2.04 7.88 -24.80
N PRO A 87 -2.93 8.54 -25.55
CA PRO A 87 -3.06 9.99 -25.48
C PRO A 87 -3.75 10.43 -24.18
N GLY A 88 -3.30 11.55 -23.61
CA GLY A 88 -4.00 12.28 -22.54
C GLY A 88 -4.59 13.61 -22.99
N ASN A 89 -5.23 14.34 -22.07
CA ASN A 89 -5.85 15.63 -22.39
C ASN A 89 -4.81 16.69 -22.77
N HIS A 90 -3.58 16.57 -22.26
CA HIS A 90 -2.48 17.43 -22.69
C HIS A 90 -1.94 17.07 -24.08
N ASP A 91 -2.27 15.90 -24.61
CA ASP A 91 -1.71 15.40 -25.87
C ASP A 91 -2.65 15.62 -27.06
N VAL A 92 -3.96 15.48 -26.85
CA VAL A 92 -4.98 15.59 -27.92
C VAL A 92 -6.10 16.60 -27.62
N GLY A 93 -6.00 17.35 -26.54
CA GLY A 93 -7.07 18.22 -26.03
C GLY A 93 -7.99 17.49 -25.05
N ASP A 94 -8.74 18.26 -24.29
CA ASP A 94 -9.54 17.75 -23.18
C ASP A 94 -10.79 16.98 -23.63
N LYS A 95 -11.37 16.20 -22.71
CA LYS A 95 -12.71 15.64 -22.91
C LYS A 95 -13.73 16.78 -23.07
N PRO A 96 -14.86 16.56 -23.76
CA PRO A 96 -15.94 17.53 -23.82
C PRO A 96 -16.39 17.93 -22.42
N ASN A 97 -16.34 19.23 -22.13
CA ASN A 97 -16.69 19.78 -20.83
C ASN A 97 -17.14 21.23 -20.99
N ASP A 98 -18.45 21.47 -20.89
CA ASP A 98 -19.05 22.80 -21.11
C ASP A 98 -18.76 23.81 -19.99
N TRP A 99 -18.26 23.36 -18.84
CA TRP A 99 -17.97 24.21 -17.67
C TRP A 99 -16.48 24.45 -17.42
N ALA A 100 -15.59 23.83 -18.21
CA ALA A 100 -14.15 24.06 -18.14
C ALA A 100 -13.66 24.75 -19.43
N PRO A 101 -12.97 25.91 -19.36
CA PRO A 101 -12.47 26.62 -20.53
C PRO A 101 -11.14 26.00 -21.05
N THR A 102 -11.10 24.68 -21.21
CA THR A 102 -9.93 23.96 -21.75
C THR A 102 -10.11 23.68 -23.24
N ALA A 103 -8.99 23.58 -23.98
CA ALA A 103 -9.06 23.24 -25.40
C ALA A 103 -9.50 21.78 -25.56
N THR A 104 -10.71 21.56 -26.04
CA THR A 104 -11.31 20.23 -26.23
C THR A 104 -10.68 19.49 -27.42
N VAL A 105 -10.71 18.16 -27.37
CA VAL A 105 -10.31 17.28 -28.48
C VAL A 105 -10.99 17.67 -29.80
N CYS A 106 -10.23 17.64 -30.89
CA CYS A 106 -10.72 17.89 -32.24
C CYS A 106 -9.86 17.17 -33.30
N ASP A 107 -10.35 17.07 -34.54
CA ASP A 107 -9.66 16.38 -35.64
C ASP A 107 -8.24 16.90 -35.87
N ALA A 108 -8.00 18.21 -35.71
CA ALA A 108 -6.66 18.80 -35.90
C ALA A 108 -5.66 18.34 -34.82
N TYR A 109 -6.11 18.19 -33.56
CA TYR A 109 -5.26 17.73 -32.47
C TYR A 109 -5.00 16.21 -32.56
N LEU A 110 -6.00 15.44 -33.01
CA LEU A 110 -5.82 14.02 -33.33
C LEU A 110 -4.80 13.83 -34.45
N ALA A 111 -4.88 14.62 -35.53
CA ALA A 111 -3.91 14.58 -36.62
C ALA A 111 -2.49 14.93 -36.15
N CYS A 112 -2.35 15.93 -35.25
CA CYS A 112 -1.07 16.30 -34.66
C CYS A 112 -0.47 15.15 -33.83
N TRP A 113 -1.28 14.48 -33.01
CA TRP A 113 -0.85 13.28 -32.29
C TRP A 113 -0.42 12.17 -33.26
N GLU A 114 -1.21 11.88 -34.30
CA GLU A 114 -0.92 10.81 -35.25
C GLU A 114 0.40 11.04 -36.01
N GLU A 115 0.71 12.30 -36.31
CA GLU A 115 1.97 12.69 -36.96
C GLU A 115 3.19 12.34 -36.09
N HIS A 116 3.13 12.57 -34.78
CA HIS A 116 4.26 12.36 -33.86
C HIS A 116 4.32 10.95 -33.25
N PHE A 117 3.17 10.37 -32.92
CA PHE A 117 3.05 9.18 -32.05
C PHE A 117 2.27 8.02 -32.69
N GLY A 118 1.66 8.23 -33.85
CA GLY A 118 0.86 7.24 -34.57
C GLY A 118 -0.54 7.03 -33.98
N PRO A 119 -1.17 5.84 -34.16
CA PRO A 119 -2.57 5.64 -33.78
C PRO A 119 -2.87 5.95 -32.32
N HIS A 120 -3.97 6.66 -32.08
CA HIS A 120 -4.43 7.08 -30.74
C HIS A 120 -5.25 6.03 -29.97
N TYR A 121 -5.61 4.92 -30.61
CA TYR A 121 -6.08 3.68 -29.97
C TYR A 121 -5.50 2.47 -30.71
N ARG A 122 -5.30 1.35 -30.01
CA ARG A 122 -4.77 0.09 -30.59
C ARG A 122 -4.94 -1.07 -29.62
N SER A 123 -4.79 -2.28 -30.14
CA SER A 123 -4.61 -3.48 -29.32
C SER A 123 -3.36 -4.26 -29.75
N PHE A 124 -2.80 -5.04 -28.84
CA PHE A 124 -1.66 -5.91 -29.11
C PHE A 124 -1.65 -7.11 -28.16
N ASP A 125 -0.96 -8.17 -28.57
CA ASP A 125 -0.84 -9.40 -27.80
C ASP A 125 0.56 -9.56 -27.21
N HIS A 126 0.63 -10.05 -25.98
CA HIS A 126 1.88 -10.53 -25.41
C HIS A 126 1.62 -11.77 -24.55
N GLY A 127 2.23 -12.89 -24.94
CA GLY A 127 1.89 -14.19 -24.35
C GLY A 127 0.42 -14.52 -24.57
N GLU A 128 -0.27 -14.92 -23.50
CA GLU A 128 -1.70 -15.27 -23.53
C GLU A 128 -2.62 -14.06 -23.26
N CYS A 129 -2.04 -12.89 -23.04
CA CYS A 129 -2.74 -11.67 -22.66
C CYS A 129 -2.98 -10.77 -23.86
N HIS A 130 -4.10 -10.06 -23.82
CA HIS A 130 -4.52 -9.08 -24.81
C HIS A 130 -4.53 -7.69 -24.17
N PHE A 131 -3.90 -6.72 -24.80
CA PHE A 131 -3.70 -5.38 -24.27
C PHE A 131 -4.41 -4.37 -25.17
N VAL A 132 -5.17 -3.47 -24.57
CA VAL A 132 -6.04 -2.52 -25.28
C VAL A 132 -5.77 -1.11 -24.79
N VAL A 133 -5.44 -0.21 -25.70
CA VAL A 133 -5.26 1.23 -25.46
C VAL A 133 -6.41 1.97 -26.12
N ILE A 134 -7.11 2.82 -25.38
CA ILE A 134 -8.19 3.67 -25.89
C ILE A 134 -7.87 5.15 -25.70
N ASN A 135 -8.34 6.01 -26.61
CA ASN A 135 -8.35 7.45 -26.43
C ASN A 135 -9.61 7.84 -25.65
N ALA A 136 -9.41 8.20 -24.38
CA ALA A 136 -10.51 8.52 -23.46
C ALA A 136 -11.18 9.86 -23.79
N GLN A 137 -10.43 10.80 -24.38
CA GLN A 137 -10.89 12.13 -24.72
C GLN A 137 -11.96 12.11 -25.81
N LEU A 138 -12.00 11.05 -26.63
CA LEU A 138 -13.05 10.85 -27.64
C LEU A 138 -14.42 10.52 -27.06
N LEU A 139 -14.50 9.99 -25.84
CA LEU A 139 -15.78 9.56 -25.27
C LEU A 139 -16.69 10.77 -25.05
N ASN A 140 -17.91 10.69 -25.59
CA ASN A 140 -18.92 11.75 -25.60
C ASN A 140 -18.56 12.97 -26.49
N SER A 141 -17.54 12.89 -27.35
CA SER A 141 -17.10 14.02 -28.20
C SER A 141 -18.00 14.31 -29.40
N GLY A 142 -18.76 13.33 -29.86
CA GLY A 142 -19.52 13.42 -31.10
C GLY A 142 -18.67 13.42 -32.37
N LEU A 143 -17.34 13.28 -32.26
CA LEU A 143 -16.44 13.19 -33.40
C LEU A 143 -16.64 11.86 -34.14
N LYS A 144 -16.34 11.84 -35.44
CA LYS A 144 -16.36 10.61 -36.24
C LYS A 144 -15.44 9.53 -35.64
N ALA A 145 -14.27 9.95 -35.15
CA ALA A 145 -13.30 9.09 -34.50
C ALA A 145 -13.84 8.41 -33.24
N GLU A 146 -14.79 9.01 -32.52
CA GLU A 146 -15.45 8.37 -31.37
C GLU A 146 -16.23 7.13 -31.83
N ALA A 147 -17.10 7.28 -32.83
CA ALA A 147 -17.91 6.18 -33.34
C ALA A 147 -17.03 5.04 -33.90
N GLU A 148 -15.92 5.40 -34.57
CA GLU A 148 -14.93 4.44 -35.08
C GLU A 148 -14.24 3.68 -33.94
N GLN A 149 -13.75 4.38 -32.90
CA GLN A 149 -13.13 3.74 -31.73
C GLN A 149 -14.12 2.83 -31.00
N ARG A 150 -15.38 3.26 -30.79
CA ARG A 150 -16.38 2.44 -30.09
C ARG A 150 -16.67 1.14 -30.83
N ALA A 151 -16.92 1.23 -32.14
CA ALA A 151 -17.17 0.04 -32.96
C ALA A 151 -15.94 -0.89 -33.01
N TRP A 152 -14.74 -0.32 -33.09
CA TRP A 152 -13.49 -1.07 -33.05
C TRP A 152 -13.32 -1.80 -31.70
N LEU A 153 -13.49 -1.10 -30.58
CA LEU A 153 -13.29 -1.67 -29.24
C LEU A 153 -14.28 -2.81 -28.98
N GLU A 154 -15.55 -2.64 -29.32
CA GLU A 154 -16.57 -3.68 -29.16
C GLU A 154 -16.22 -4.93 -29.98
N ALA A 155 -15.75 -4.75 -31.22
CA ALA A 155 -15.33 -5.85 -32.08
C ALA A 155 -14.06 -6.55 -31.57
N ASP A 156 -13.07 -5.78 -31.11
CA ASP A 156 -11.80 -6.27 -30.60
C ASP A 156 -11.98 -7.07 -29.30
N LEU A 157 -12.77 -6.55 -28.35
CA LEU A 157 -13.13 -7.28 -27.12
C LEU A 157 -13.95 -8.55 -27.42
N ALA A 158 -14.87 -8.49 -28.38
CA ALA A 158 -15.63 -9.67 -28.81
C ALA A 158 -14.76 -10.76 -29.44
N ALA A 159 -13.79 -10.38 -30.28
CA ALA A 159 -12.84 -11.30 -30.88
C ALA A 159 -11.90 -11.94 -29.85
N ASN A 160 -11.63 -11.24 -28.74
CA ASN A 160 -10.75 -11.68 -27.67
C ASN A 160 -11.47 -12.17 -26.42
N ARG A 161 -12.77 -12.48 -26.52
CA ARG A 161 -13.58 -12.96 -25.39
C ARG A 161 -12.95 -14.19 -24.74
N GLY A 162 -12.82 -14.16 -23.42
CA GLY A 162 -12.24 -15.24 -22.62
C GLY A 162 -10.70 -15.22 -22.55
N ARG A 163 -10.03 -14.30 -23.25
CA ARG A 163 -8.61 -14.00 -23.01
C ARG A 163 -8.48 -13.10 -21.77
N ARG A 164 -7.26 -13.01 -21.26
CA ARG A 164 -6.91 -12.09 -20.18
C ARG A 164 -6.64 -10.71 -20.76
N ILE A 165 -7.55 -9.77 -20.50
CA ILE A 165 -7.56 -8.45 -21.14
C ILE A 165 -7.08 -7.39 -20.15
N PHE A 166 -6.15 -6.53 -20.59
CA PHE A 166 -5.66 -5.37 -19.86
C PHE A 166 -6.00 -4.11 -20.65
N LEU A 167 -6.70 -3.16 -20.02
CA LEU A 167 -7.17 -1.94 -20.66
C LEU A 167 -6.45 -0.70 -20.11
N PHE A 168 -6.02 0.19 -21.00
CA PHE A 168 -5.36 1.45 -20.68
C PHE A 168 -6.18 2.62 -21.22
N THR A 169 -6.46 3.58 -20.35
CA THR A 169 -7.26 4.77 -20.64
C THR A 169 -6.67 5.94 -19.86
N HIS A 170 -6.49 7.12 -20.45
CA HIS A 170 -5.93 8.23 -19.69
C HIS A 170 -6.89 8.72 -18.59
N TYR A 171 -8.13 9.05 -18.95
CA TYR A 171 -9.16 9.38 -17.98
C TYR A 171 -9.68 8.12 -17.28
N PRO A 172 -9.81 8.14 -15.94
CA PRO A 172 -10.46 7.05 -15.23
C PRO A 172 -11.99 7.07 -15.43
N PRO A 173 -12.65 5.91 -15.41
CA PRO A 173 -14.12 5.86 -15.39
C PRO A 173 -14.71 6.64 -14.20
N PHE A 174 -14.08 6.52 -13.02
CA PHE A 174 -14.43 7.21 -11.79
C PHE A 174 -13.24 7.21 -10.82
N VAL A 175 -13.26 8.11 -9.82
CA VAL A 175 -12.23 8.26 -8.80
C VAL A 175 -12.67 7.61 -7.48
N ALA A 176 -13.79 8.04 -6.90
CA ALA A 176 -14.28 7.59 -5.61
C ALA A 176 -15.26 6.41 -5.75
N ASP A 177 -16.33 6.62 -6.50
CA ASP A 177 -17.47 5.70 -6.62
C ASP A 177 -18.00 5.69 -8.08
N GLU A 178 -18.51 4.56 -8.57
CA GLU A 178 -18.94 4.46 -9.99
C GLU A 178 -20.13 5.36 -10.34
N ASP A 179 -20.99 5.63 -9.37
CA ASP A 179 -22.17 6.51 -9.47
C ASP A 179 -21.87 7.96 -9.08
N GLU A 180 -20.59 8.34 -8.96
CA GLU A 180 -20.21 9.72 -8.66
C GLU A 180 -20.65 10.70 -9.78
N PRO A 181 -20.95 11.98 -9.46
CA PRO A 181 -21.22 12.96 -10.51
C PRO A 181 -20.04 13.11 -11.49
N GLU A 182 -20.33 13.56 -12.71
CA GLU A 182 -19.27 13.98 -13.61
C GLU A 182 -18.53 15.19 -13.03
N HIS A 183 -17.21 15.13 -13.06
CA HIS A 183 -16.33 16.25 -12.76
C HIS A 183 -15.15 16.23 -13.74
N TYR A 184 -14.17 17.10 -13.54
CA TYR A 184 -13.00 17.18 -14.42
C TYR A 184 -12.30 15.83 -14.52
N ASP A 185 -12.02 15.19 -13.38
CA ASP A 185 -11.14 14.02 -13.31
C ASP A 185 -11.76 12.66 -13.72
N ASN A 186 -13.00 12.60 -14.20
CA ASN A 186 -13.66 11.33 -14.55
C ASN A 186 -14.35 11.37 -15.92
N ILE A 187 -14.62 10.18 -16.47
CA ILE A 187 -15.42 10.05 -17.70
C ILE A 187 -16.89 10.37 -17.37
N GLY A 188 -17.53 11.20 -18.19
CA GLY A 188 -18.95 11.54 -18.09
C GLY A 188 -19.89 10.49 -18.68
N GLU A 189 -21.17 10.58 -18.35
CA GLU A 189 -22.21 9.73 -18.95
C GLU A 189 -22.61 10.24 -20.36
N PRO A 190 -22.99 9.35 -21.31
CA PRO A 190 -23.16 7.89 -21.18
C PRO A 190 -21.87 7.07 -21.37
N GLY A 191 -20.74 7.72 -21.68
CA GLY A 191 -19.46 7.05 -21.95
C GLY A 191 -18.95 6.20 -20.79
N ARG A 192 -19.15 6.65 -19.55
CA ARG A 192 -18.76 5.90 -18.34
C ARG A 192 -19.49 4.56 -18.26
N SER A 193 -20.83 4.57 -18.23
CA SER A 193 -21.62 3.34 -18.13
C SER A 193 -21.36 2.37 -19.29
N TRP A 194 -21.08 2.90 -20.49
CA TRP A 194 -20.67 2.09 -21.63
C TRP A 194 -19.33 1.38 -21.37
N LEU A 195 -18.30 2.12 -20.94
CA LEU A 195 -16.96 1.55 -20.72
C LEU A 195 -16.94 0.56 -19.53
N THR A 196 -17.57 0.90 -18.41
CA THR A 196 -17.66 -0.02 -17.26
C THR A 196 -18.54 -1.23 -17.56
N GLY A 197 -19.53 -1.10 -18.45
CA GLY A 197 -20.30 -2.20 -19.00
C GLY A 197 -19.44 -3.19 -19.79
N LEU A 198 -18.61 -2.68 -20.72
CA LEU A 198 -17.68 -3.51 -21.49
C LEU A 198 -16.67 -4.23 -20.60
N ALA A 199 -16.12 -3.56 -19.59
CA ALA A 199 -15.19 -4.17 -18.64
C ALA A 199 -15.80 -5.41 -17.97
N ARG A 200 -17.07 -5.32 -17.55
CA ARG A 200 -17.81 -6.45 -16.96
C ARG A 200 -18.13 -7.54 -17.98
N GLU A 201 -18.65 -7.16 -19.14
CA GLU A 201 -19.14 -8.11 -20.15
C GLU A 201 -18.03 -9.02 -20.68
N TYR A 202 -16.84 -8.46 -20.87
CA TYR A 202 -15.69 -9.16 -21.44
C TYR A 202 -14.72 -9.68 -20.39
N GLY A 203 -14.97 -9.40 -19.11
CA GLY A 203 -14.13 -9.86 -18.00
C GLY A 203 -12.72 -9.27 -18.09
N VAL A 204 -12.62 -7.95 -18.32
CA VAL A 204 -11.33 -7.25 -18.30
C VAL A 204 -10.65 -7.52 -16.97
N GLU A 205 -9.40 -7.97 -17.02
CA GLU A 205 -8.66 -8.35 -15.82
C GLU A 205 -8.21 -7.12 -15.04
N ALA A 206 -7.62 -6.14 -15.73
CA ALA A 206 -7.20 -4.87 -15.13
C ALA A 206 -7.42 -3.67 -16.06
N LEU A 207 -7.73 -2.53 -15.44
CA LEU A 207 -7.80 -1.23 -16.07
C LEU A 207 -6.77 -0.31 -15.40
N PHE A 208 -5.95 0.37 -16.19
CA PHE A 208 -4.99 1.38 -15.70
C PHE A 208 -5.32 2.75 -16.26
N ALA A 209 -5.31 3.76 -15.40
CA ALA A 209 -5.55 5.14 -15.79
C ALA A 209 -4.61 6.16 -15.12
N GLY A 210 -4.39 7.26 -15.84
CA GLY A 210 -3.56 8.39 -15.43
C GLY A 210 -4.39 9.55 -14.90
N HIS A 211 -4.04 10.78 -15.32
CA HIS A 211 -4.80 12.03 -15.18
C HIS A 211 -4.89 12.60 -13.75
N VAL A 212 -5.09 11.75 -12.74
CA VAL A 212 -5.36 12.15 -11.36
C VAL A 212 -4.08 12.36 -10.53
N HIS A 213 -2.93 11.94 -11.05
CA HIS A 213 -1.59 12.09 -10.47
C HIS A 213 -1.43 11.53 -9.04
N ASN A 214 -2.33 10.65 -8.60
CA ASN A 214 -2.36 10.06 -7.27
C ASN A 214 -2.81 8.60 -7.40
N PHE A 215 -2.49 7.79 -6.38
CA PHE A 215 -2.85 6.38 -6.39
C PHE A 215 -4.28 6.13 -5.90
N TRP A 216 -5.06 5.37 -6.67
CA TRP A 216 -6.30 4.75 -6.20
C TRP A 216 -6.42 3.30 -6.67
N PHE A 217 -7.17 2.54 -5.87
CA PHE A 217 -7.58 1.20 -6.21
C PHE A 217 -9.10 1.04 -6.09
N ASN A 218 -9.73 0.70 -7.21
CA ASN A 218 -11.16 0.47 -7.38
C ASN A 218 -11.42 -0.90 -8.01
N ARG A 219 -12.67 -1.37 -8.00
CA ARG A 219 -13.08 -2.56 -8.75
C ARG A 219 -14.37 -2.32 -9.53
N ILE A 220 -14.42 -2.85 -10.75
CA ILE A 220 -15.60 -2.85 -11.63
C ILE A 220 -15.99 -4.31 -11.87
N GLY A 221 -16.95 -4.82 -11.09
CA GLY A 221 -17.22 -6.26 -11.08
C GLY A 221 -15.96 -7.05 -10.68
N ALA A 222 -15.42 -7.83 -11.61
CA ALA A 222 -14.17 -8.58 -11.40
C ALA A 222 -12.90 -7.78 -11.77
N THR A 223 -13.02 -6.69 -12.51
CA THR A 223 -11.89 -5.89 -13.03
C THR A 223 -11.22 -5.08 -11.93
N ASP A 224 -9.91 -5.22 -11.80
CA ASP A 224 -9.09 -4.41 -10.91
C ASP A 224 -8.75 -3.08 -11.60
N CYS A 225 -9.08 -1.95 -10.97
CA CYS A 225 -8.90 -0.61 -11.56
C CYS A 225 -7.87 0.19 -10.76
N TYR A 226 -6.80 0.59 -11.45
CA TYR A 226 -5.66 1.30 -10.88
C TYR A 226 -5.59 2.71 -11.44
N LEU A 227 -5.62 3.70 -10.56
CA LEU A 227 -5.29 5.08 -10.93
C LEU A 227 -3.87 5.35 -10.48
N LEU A 228 -3.04 5.86 -11.39
CA LEU A 228 -1.59 5.90 -11.19
C LEU A 228 -1.10 7.26 -10.70
N PRO A 229 -0.04 7.27 -9.88
CA PRO A 229 0.69 8.48 -9.60
C PRO A 229 1.39 8.99 -10.87
N SER A 230 1.58 10.31 -10.94
CA SER A 230 2.39 10.93 -11.98
C SER A 230 3.88 10.73 -11.70
N THR A 231 4.67 10.71 -12.77
CA THR A 231 6.14 10.80 -12.66
C THR A 231 6.65 12.23 -12.51
N ALA A 232 5.83 13.23 -12.86
CA ALA A 232 6.22 14.62 -12.98
C ALA A 232 5.82 15.48 -11.79
N PHE A 233 4.58 15.43 -11.29
CA PHE A 233 4.12 16.25 -10.14
C PHE A 233 2.77 15.72 -9.62
N VAL A 234 2.36 16.13 -8.42
CA VAL A 234 1.06 15.74 -7.84
C VAL A 234 -0.01 16.77 -8.17
N ARG A 235 -1.23 16.33 -8.44
CA ARG A 235 -2.38 17.23 -8.58
C ARG A 235 -2.75 17.80 -7.21
N GLN A 236 -2.63 19.13 -7.09
CA GLN A 236 -2.52 19.84 -5.81
C GLN A 236 -3.82 19.81 -4.97
N ASP A 237 -4.98 19.83 -5.61
CA ASP A 237 -6.30 19.80 -4.97
C ASP A 237 -6.52 18.54 -4.10
N TYR A 238 -5.94 17.41 -4.51
CA TYR A 238 -5.95 16.20 -3.71
C TYR A 238 -5.08 16.24 -2.44
N ALA A 239 -4.31 17.31 -2.21
CA ALA A 239 -3.67 17.52 -0.91
C ALA A 239 -4.69 17.62 0.24
N GLU A 240 -5.95 17.96 -0.05
CA GLU A 240 -7.08 17.94 0.89
C GLU A 240 -7.40 16.55 1.46
N MET A 241 -6.93 15.46 0.82
CA MET A 241 -7.02 14.10 1.38
C MET A 241 -6.20 13.93 2.67
N TYR A 242 -5.26 14.83 2.96
CA TYR A 242 -4.31 14.69 4.05
C TYR A 242 -4.63 15.62 5.21
N ARG A 243 -4.44 15.10 6.43
CA ARG A 243 -4.77 15.82 7.67
C ARG A 243 -3.60 16.67 8.20
N ALA A 244 -2.63 16.98 7.36
CA ALA A 244 -1.49 17.84 7.64
C ALA A 244 -1.20 18.74 6.42
N PRO A 245 -0.67 19.95 6.63
CA PRO A 245 -0.25 20.80 5.52
C PRO A 245 0.93 20.15 4.79
N PRO A 246 1.04 20.33 3.47
CA PRO A 246 2.25 20.01 2.71
C PRO A 246 3.49 20.72 3.27
N GLY A 247 4.68 20.20 2.95
CA GLY A 247 5.93 20.86 3.32
C GLY A 247 6.07 22.25 2.66
N PRO A 248 6.85 23.17 3.26
CA PRO A 248 7.01 24.53 2.75
C PRO A 248 7.61 24.58 1.33
N ASP A 249 8.39 23.56 0.95
CA ASP A 249 9.05 23.46 -0.36
C ASP A 249 8.29 22.56 -1.36
N ASP A 250 7.11 22.07 -0.98
CA ASP A 250 6.32 21.13 -1.77
C ASP A 250 5.30 21.82 -2.69
N GLU A 251 5.41 23.14 -2.88
CA GLU A 251 4.52 23.94 -3.75
C GLU A 251 3.03 23.66 -3.42
N ALA A 252 2.71 23.77 -2.13
CA ALA A 252 1.38 23.48 -1.56
C ALA A 252 0.84 22.09 -1.90
N GLY A 253 1.73 21.09 -2.00
CA GLY A 253 1.41 19.67 -2.23
C GLY A 253 1.66 19.22 -3.66
N ARG A 254 1.87 20.15 -4.60
CA ARG A 254 2.13 19.84 -6.00
C ARG A 254 3.45 19.10 -6.22
N ASN A 255 4.42 19.27 -5.33
CA ASN A 255 5.71 18.60 -5.35
C ASN A 255 5.89 17.61 -4.19
N ASP A 256 4.82 16.94 -3.75
CA ASP A 256 4.91 15.88 -2.73
C ASP A 256 5.67 14.65 -3.29
N LYS A 257 7.00 14.72 -3.20
CA LYS A 257 7.95 13.83 -3.88
C LYS A 257 7.72 12.35 -3.61
N PRO A 258 7.44 11.89 -2.36
CA PRO A 258 7.16 10.48 -2.10
C PRO A 258 5.97 9.92 -2.88
N LYS A 259 5.05 10.75 -3.39
CA LYS A 259 3.88 10.31 -4.16
C LYS A 259 4.17 10.10 -5.65
N LEU A 260 5.32 10.57 -6.13
CA LEU A 260 5.71 10.42 -7.52
C LEU A 260 6.24 9.02 -7.80
N GLY A 261 5.85 8.45 -8.94
CA GLY A 261 6.13 7.05 -9.19
C GLY A 261 5.54 6.51 -10.47
N TYR A 262 5.65 5.19 -10.61
CA TYR A 262 5.03 4.40 -11.66
C TYR A 262 4.72 2.99 -11.12
N VAL A 263 4.09 2.12 -11.90
CA VAL A 263 3.70 0.77 -11.45
C VAL A 263 4.36 -0.29 -12.31
N LEU A 264 4.89 -1.33 -11.68
CA LEU A 264 5.23 -2.60 -12.34
C LEU A 264 4.08 -3.58 -12.19
N VAL A 265 3.74 -4.27 -13.27
CA VAL A 265 2.67 -5.26 -13.29
C VAL A 265 3.28 -6.62 -13.56
N HIS A 266 3.19 -7.50 -12.58
CA HIS A 266 3.68 -8.87 -12.67
C HIS A 266 2.53 -9.80 -13.05
N VAL A 267 2.59 -10.36 -14.25
CA VAL A 267 1.55 -11.25 -14.79
C VAL A 267 1.88 -12.69 -14.45
N HIS A 268 1.05 -13.30 -13.61
CA HIS A 268 1.13 -14.70 -13.18
C HIS A 268 0.10 -15.57 -13.92
N ALA A 269 0.12 -16.90 -13.79
CA ALA A 269 -0.86 -17.78 -14.46
C ALA A 269 -2.30 -17.44 -14.09
N GLY A 270 -2.54 -17.16 -12.80
CA GLY A 270 -3.87 -16.97 -12.24
C GLY A 270 -4.30 -15.51 -12.06
N GLY A 271 -3.56 -14.54 -12.60
CA GLY A 271 -3.88 -13.12 -12.43
C GLY A 271 -2.65 -12.22 -12.51
N HIS A 272 -2.74 -11.04 -11.96
CA HIS A 272 -1.65 -10.08 -11.88
C HIS A 272 -1.52 -9.51 -10.47
N VAL A 273 -0.36 -8.92 -10.21
CA VAL A 273 -0.07 -8.11 -9.04
C VAL A 273 0.66 -6.85 -9.45
N CYS A 274 0.38 -5.74 -8.76
CA CYS A 274 0.98 -4.45 -9.03
C CYS A 274 2.01 -4.13 -7.94
N GLU A 275 3.23 -3.77 -8.35
CA GLU A 275 4.30 -3.21 -7.52
C GLU A 275 4.41 -1.70 -7.80
N PRO A 276 3.94 -0.84 -6.89
CA PRO A 276 4.18 0.60 -6.96
C PRO A 276 5.65 0.93 -6.71
N VAL A 277 6.23 1.74 -7.61
CA VAL A 277 7.60 2.22 -7.53
C VAL A 277 7.58 3.73 -7.29
N ARG A 278 8.06 4.15 -6.12
CA ARG A 278 8.23 5.57 -5.79
C ARG A 278 9.57 6.08 -6.32
N THR A 279 9.54 7.13 -7.14
CA THR A 279 10.75 7.80 -7.65
C THR A 279 11.29 8.83 -6.66
N TYR A 280 10.48 9.22 -5.67
CA TYR A 280 10.82 10.28 -4.70
C TYR A 280 11.21 11.60 -5.40
N GLY A 281 10.64 11.85 -6.58
CA GLY A 281 10.92 13.03 -7.40
C GLY A 281 12.37 13.14 -7.88
N ALA A 282 13.11 12.03 -7.88
CA ALA A 282 14.49 11.98 -8.34
C ALA A 282 14.63 12.41 -9.82
N THR A 283 15.78 13.00 -10.12
CA THR A 283 16.11 13.59 -11.41
C THR A 283 17.42 13.00 -11.94
N ALA A 284 17.57 12.98 -13.26
CA ALA A 284 18.84 12.65 -13.90
C ALA A 284 19.16 13.68 -14.98
N ASP A 285 20.42 14.12 -15.07
CA ASP A 285 20.87 15.05 -16.11
C ASP A 285 21.21 14.34 -17.43
N ALA A 286 21.58 13.05 -17.37
CA ALA A 286 21.92 12.24 -18.54
C ALA A 286 21.37 10.79 -18.43
N PRO A 287 21.19 10.09 -19.56
CA PRO A 287 20.97 8.65 -19.55
C PRO A 287 22.17 7.92 -18.91
N VAL A 288 21.89 6.88 -18.13
CA VAL A 288 22.90 6.09 -17.42
C VAL A 288 22.86 4.65 -17.94
N SER A 289 24.03 3.99 -17.99
CA SER A 289 24.08 2.57 -18.39
C SER A 289 23.33 1.69 -17.39
N SER A 290 22.60 0.69 -17.90
CA SER A 290 21.89 -0.31 -17.08
C SER A 290 22.79 -1.03 -16.08
N ASP A 291 24.06 -1.23 -16.43
CA ASP A 291 24.96 -2.14 -15.73
C ASP A 291 25.57 -1.50 -14.47
N SER A 292 25.34 -0.20 -14.24
CA SER A 292 25.99 0.56 -13.17
C SER A 292 25.15 0.70 -11.89
N LEU A 293 23.92 0.15 -11.82
CA LEU A 293 23.04 0.31 -10.66
C LEU A 293 22.47 -1.04 -10.17
N PRO A 294 22.59 -1.38 -8.87
CA PRO A 294 21.99 -2.60 -8.34
C PRO A 294 20.46 -2.54 -8.41
N ALA A 295 19.82 -3.65 -8.79
CA ALA A 295 18.36 -3.78 -8.74
C ALA A 295 17.87 -3.82 -7.28
N PRO A 296 16.84 -3.03 -6.89
CA PRO A 296 16.27 -3.11 -5.56
C PRO A 296 15.64 -4.47 -5.37
N LEU A 297 15.52 -4.87 -4.10
CA LEU A 297 14.71 -6.02 -3.75
C LEU A 297 13.25 -5.78 -4.16
N ALA A 298 12.69 -6.71 -4.94
CA ALA A 298 11.29 -6.65 -5.39
C ALA A 298 10.35 -6.51 -4.18
N ALA A 299 9.32 -5.69 -4.31
CA ALA A 299 8.41 -5.45 -3.19
C ALA A 299 7.58 -6.72 -2.90
N PRO A 300 7.26 -6.99 -1.63
CA PRO A 300 6.29 -8.03 -1.33
C PRO A 300 4.89 -7.54 -1.72
N HIS A 301 3.95 -8.45 -1.92
CA HIS A 301 2.57 -8.11 -2.25
C HIS A 301 1.58 -8.94 -1.40
N PRO A 302 0.48 -8.36 -0.87
CA PRO A 302 -0.53 -9.07 -0.06
C PRO A 302 -1.04 -10.39 -0.68
N LYS A 303 -1.35 -10.41 -1.98
CA LYS A 303 -1.73 -11.62 -2.76
C LYS A 303 -0.64 -12.71 -2.83
N THR A 304 0.66 -12.39 -2.76
CA THR A 304 1.74 -13.38 -3.01
C THR A 304 2.54 -13.73 -1.77
N ILE A 305 2.46 -12.93 -0.71
CA ILE A 305 3.21 -13.19 0.52
C ILE A 305 2.71 -14.47 1.21
N GLY A 306 3.64 -15.37 1.54
CA GLY A 306 3.35 -16.68 2.12
C GLY A 306 3.11 -16.67 3.63
N HIS A 307 3.47 -15.58 4.30
CA HIS A 307 3.35 -15.42 5.75
C HIS A 307 2.54 -14.14 6.06
N GLY A 308 1.93 -14.09 7.25
CA GLY A 308 0.98 -13.03 7.59
C GLY A 308 0.70 -12.90 9.08
N ALA A 309 1.70 -13.15 9.92
CA ALA A 309 1.53 -13.08 11.37
C ALA A 309 1.62 -11.64 11.93
N PHE A 310 1.84 -10.64 11.09
CA PHE A 310 2.00 -9.23 11.48
C PHE A 310 1.08 -8.31 10.68
N GLY A 311 0.43 -7.38 11.37
CA GLY A 311 -0.48 -6.41 10.80
C GLY A 311 -0.68 -5.15 11.63
N PHE A 312 -1.74 -4.40 11.32
CA PHE A 312 -2.05 -3.13 11.99
C PHE A 312 -3.45 -3.12 12.61
N ASP A 313 -3.56 -2.42 13.74
CA ASP A 313 -4.82 -2.05 14.37
C ASP A 313 -5.34 -0.76 13.71
N MET A 314 -6.40 -0.89 12.92
CA MET A 314 -6.96 0.17 12.07
C MET A 314 -7.91 1.06 12.87
N ARG A 315 -7.37 1.72 13.90
CA ARG A 315 -8.12 2.65 14.77
C ARG A 315 -8.44 3.97 14.07
N GLN A 316 -7.59 4.37 13.15
CA GLN A 316 -7.76 5.53 12.31
C GLN A 316 -8.65 5.19 11.11
N ASP A 317 -9.38 6.18 10.61
CA ASP A 317 -10.10 6.01 9.36
C ASP A 317 -9.10 5.87 8.20
N TRP A 318 -9.07 4.68 7.61
CA TRP A 318 -8.13 4.31 6.55
C TRP A 318 -8.83 4.13 5.20
N MET A 319 -10.15 4.34 5.18
CA MET A 319 -11.01 4.34 4.00
C MET A 319 -11.74 5.68 3.89
N GLU A 320 -11.15 6.74 4.46
CA GLU A 320 -11.76 8.07 4.54
C GLU A 320 -12.01 8.65 3.14
N THR A 321 -13.23 9.16 2.96
CA THR A 321 -13.60 9.98 1.79
C THR A 321 -13.74 11.42 2.24
N VAL A 322 -13.05 12.32 1.52
CA VAL A 322 -13.10 13.76 1.74
C VAL A 322 -13.84 14.45 0.60
N GLU A 323 -14.39 15.64 0.88
CA GLU A 323 -14.83 16.58 -0.15
C GLU A 323 -13.67 17.51 -0.50
N VAL A 324 -13.31 17.56 -1.77
CA VAL A 324 -12.35 18.53 -2.31
C VAL A 324 -13.16 19.77 -2.75
N PRO A 325 -12.91 20.94 -2.14
CA PRO A 325 -13.64 22.16 -2.49
C PRO A 325 -13.22 22.70 -3.86
N PRO A 326 -14.10 23.48 -4.52
CA PRO A 326 -13.71 24.33 -5.65
C PRO A 326 -12.49 25.19 -5.30
N SER A 327 -11.48 25.16 -6.16
CA SER A 327 -10.19 25.85 -5.92
C SER A 327 -9.96 27.05 -6.83
N GLY A 328 -10.91 27.40 -7.71
CA GLY A 328 -10.72 28.41 -8.75
C GLY A 328 -10.00 27.91 -10.01
N GLY A 329 -9.45 26.69 -9.99
CA GLY A 329 -8.75 26.09 -11.13
C GLY A 329 -9.67 25.27 -12.02
N LEU A 330 -10.11 24.13 -11.50
CA LEU A 330 -11.02 23.17 -12.15
C LEU A 330 -12.13 22.82 -11.15
N ASP A 331 -13.29 22.39 -11.65
CA ASP A 331 -14.48 22.06 -10.85
C ASP A 331 -15.04 23.23 -10.02
N GLU A 332 -15.06 24.46 -10.57
CA GLU A 332 -15.43 25.68 -9.81
C GLU A 332 -16.87 25.67 -9.25
N PHE A 333 -17.74 24.85 -9.82
CA PHE A 333 -19.17 24.89 -9.54
C PHE A 333 -19.67 23.74 -8.66
N ASP A 334 -18.81 22.81 -8.24
CA ASP A 334 -19.21 21.70 -7.37
C ASP A 334 -18.05 21.15 -6.52
N ARG A 335 -18.38 20.37 -5.50
CA ARG A 335 -17.41 19.63 -4.69
C ARG A 335 -17.29 18.21 -5.22
N LYS A 336 -16.07 17.76 -5.49
CA LYS A 336 -15.82 16.35 -5.81
C LYS A 336 -15.43 15.57 -4.57
N ARG A 337 -15.78 14.29 -4.56
CA ARG A 337 -15.40 13.35 -3.50
C ARG A 337 -14.12 12.63 -3.90
N ALA A 338 -13.23 12.42 -2.95
CA ALA A 338 -12.00 11.65 -3.16
C ALA A 338 -11.73 10.77 -1.93
N ARG A 339 -11.35 9.51 -2.16
CA ARG A 339 -10.97 8.60 -1.08
C ARG A 339 -9.46 8.62 -0.86
N ASN A 340 -8.96 8.65 0.36
CA ASN A 340 -7.52 8.54 0.59
C ASN A 340 -7.07 7.08 0.54
N ASP A 341 -6.51 6.64 -0.59
CA ASP A 341 -6.02 5.27 -0.78
C ASP A 341 -4.53 5.08 -0.43
N TYR A 342 -3.84 6.12 0.08
CA TYR A 342 -2.44 6.00 0.49
C TYR A 342 -2.21 5.07 1.70
N PRO A 343 -3.10 4.97 2.71
CA PRO A 343 -3.00 3.93 3.73
C PRO A 343 -3.05 2.52 3.13
N LEU A 344 -3.92 2.29 2.15
CA LEU A 344 -3.99 1.01 1.43
C LEU A 344 -2.69 0.76 0.65
N LEU A 345 -2.23 1.75 -0.12
CA LEU A 345 -0.95 1.68 -0.84
C LEU A 345 0.20 1.32 0.11
N GLY A 346 0.21 1.91 1.31
CA GLY A 346 1.27 1.62 2.27
C GLY A 346 1.25 0.18 2.78
N LEU A 347 0.07 -0.35 3.12
CA LEU A 347 -0.10 -1.76 3.47
C LEU A 347 0.34 -2.67 2.33
N TRP A 348 0.01 -2.29 1.10
CA TRP A 348 0.37 -2.98 -0.12
C TRP A 348 1.89 -3.06 -0.32
N GLU A 349 2.57 -1.91 -0.26
CA GLU A 349 4.03 -1.80 -0.41
C GLU A 349 4.79 -2.57 0.68
N MET A 350 4.21 -2.69 1.87
CA MET A 350 4.79 -3.49 2.96
C MET A 350 4.47 -4.98 2.84
N GLY A 351 3.55 -5.40 1.97
CA GLY A 351 3.05 -6.78 1.91
C GLY A 351 2.22 -7.17 3.13
N ILE A 352 1.62 -6.21 3.83
CA ILE A 352 0.82 -6.44 5.03
C ILE A 352 -0.65 -6.56 4.64
N ARG A 353 -1.30 -7.65 5.11
CA ARG A 353 -2.67 -8.00 4.71
C ARG A 353 -3.61 -8.31 5.86
N THR A 354 -3.09 -8.53 7.07
CA THR A 354 -3.91 -8.80 8.26
C THR A 354 -4.22 -7.52 9.00
N LEU A 355 -5.50 -7.16 9.12
CA LEU A 355 -5.92 -5.90 9.75
C LEU A 355 -6.88 -6.20 10.91
N ARG A 356 -6.72 -5.48 12.01
CA ARG A 356 -7.69 -5.47 13.10
C ARG A 356 -8.58 -4.24 12.93
N ILE A 357 -9.89 -4.45 12.69
CA ILE A 357 -10.82 -3.40 12.26
C ILE A 357 -11.96 -3.18 13.27
N PRO A 358 -12.43 -1.94 13.46
CA PRO A 358 -13.56 -1.66 14.34
C PRO A 358 -14.89 -2.10 13.72
N LEU A 359 -15.90 -2.32 14.57
CA LEU A 359 -17.28 -2.59 14.12
C LEU A 359 -17.85 -1.52 13.19
N SER A 360 -17.41 -0.26 13.29
CA SER A 360 -17.85 0.82 12.41
C SER A 360 -17.49 0.60 10.94
N ASP A 361 -16.38 -0.10 10.66
CA ASP A 361 -15.98 -0.43 9.29
C ASP A 361 -16.91 -1.47 8.69
N LEU A 362 -17.36 -2.44 9.49
CA LEU A 362 -18.36 -3.42 9.06
C LEU A 362 -19.77 -2.81 8.95
N ALA A 363 -20.11 -1.85 9.81
CA ALA A 363 -21.44 -1.25 9.89
C ALA A 363 -21.78 -0.30 8.74
N THR A 364 -20.76 0.27 8.08
CA THR A 364 -20.91 1.25 7.00
C THR A 364 -20.92 0.51 5.64
N PRO A 365 -22.02 0.55 4.84
CA PRO A 365 -22.14 -0.25 3.62
C PRO A 365 -21.00 -0.07 2.61
N GLU A 366 -20.55 1.15 2.39
CA GLU A 366 -19.50 1.52 1.44
C GLU A 366 -18.16 0.92 1.86
N ARG A 367 -17.82 1.05 3.15
CA ARG A 367 -16.63 0.43 3.75
C ARG A 367 -16.71 -1.09 3.65
N ARG A 368 -17.88 -1.66 3.91
CA ARG A 368 -18.13 -3.09 3.79
C ARG A 368 -17.88 -3.61 2.37
N GLY A 369 -18.35 -2.89 1.36
CA GLY A 369 -18.07 -3.18 -0.05
C GLY A 369 -16.57 -3.16 -0.35
N ARG A 370 -15.86 -2.15 0.20
CA ARG A 370 -14.40 -2.04 0.08
C ARG A 370 -13.65 -3.18 0.75
N LEU A 371 -14.04 -3.60 1.96
CA LEU A 371 -13.47 -4.76 2.63
C LEU A 371 -13.61 -6.03 1.77
N ARG A 372 -14.79 -6.25 1.16
CA ARG A 372 -14.99 -7.39 0.23
C ARG A 372 -14.10 -7.29 -1.01
N ALA A 373 -13.95 -6.11 -1.60
CA ALA A 373 -13.06 -5.89 -2.74
C ALA A 373 -11.58 -6.18 -2.40
N LEU A 374 -11.14 -5.81 -1.21
CA LEU A 374 -9.77 -6.01 -0.73
C LEU A 374 -9.52 -7.44 -0.22
N ALA A 375 -10.53 -8.17 0.24
CA ALA A 375 -10.40 -9.59 0.58
C ALA A 375 -9.92 -10.43 -0.63
N GLU A 376 -10.38 -10.09 -1.83
CA GLU A 376 -9.92 -10.66 -3.11
C GLU A 376 -8.44 -10.31 -3.43
N HIS A 377 -7.87 -9.36 -2.68
CA HIS A 377 -6.44 -9.00 -2.70
C HIS A 377 -5.63 -9.62 -1.56
N GLY A 378 -6.21 -10.59 -0.85
CA GLY A 378 -5.57 -11.33 0.23
C GLY A 378 -5.68 -10.66 1.59
N PHE A 379 -6.42 -9.56 1.72
CA PHE A 379 -6.64 -8.94 3.03
C PHE A 379 -7.53 -9.82 3.91
N ALA A 380 -7.21 -9.86 5.21
CA ALA A 380 -7.92 -10.62 6.23
C ALA A 380 -8.20 -9.74 7.44
N TYR A 381 -9.40 -9.86 8.01
CA TYR A 381 -9.93 -8.92 8.99
C TYR A 381 -10.27 -9.58 10.32
N SER A 382 -9.65 -9.10 11.40
CA SER A 382 -10.06 -9.38 12.77
C SER A 382 -10.96 -8.24 13.26
N LEU A 383 -12.26 -8.50 13.38
CA LEU A 383 -13.21 -7.53 13.90
C LEU A 383 -12.99 -7.35 15.40
N PHE A 384 -13.05 -6.12 15.93
CA PHE A 384 -13.15 -5.90 17.37
C PHE A 384 -14.40 -5.14 17.81
N SER A 385 -14.95 -5.56 18.95
CA SER A 385 -16.10 -4.92 19.61
C SER A 385 -15.97 -5.03 21.13
N PHE A 386 -16.89 -4.44 21.89
CA PHE A 386 -16.93 -4.52 23.35
C PHE A 386 -18.33 -4.86 23.85
N GLY A 387 -18.42 -5.76 24.83
CA GLY A 387 -19.65 -6.25 25.41
C GLY A 387 -20.43 -7.21 24.50
N ALA A 388 -21.58 -7.66 24.98
CA ALA A 388 -22.49 -8.49 24.19
C ALA A 388 -23.07 -7.69 23.01
N PRO A 389 -23.12 -8.26 21.79
CA PRO A 389 -23.67 -7.56 20.64
C PRO A 389 -25.19 -7.44 20.74
N ASP A 390 -25.71 -6.25 20.40
CA ASP A 390 -27.15 -6.07 20.21
C ASP A 390 -27.67 -6.82 18.97
N THR A 391 -28.98 -6.83 18.76
CA THR A 391 -29.60 -7.57 17.63
C THR A 391 -29.08 -7.11 16.27
N ARG A 392 -28.80 -5.82 16.10
CA ARG A 392 -28.30 -5.25 14.84
C ARG A 392 -26.87 -5.70 14.59
N THR A 393 -26.02 -5.60 15.60
CA THR A 393 -24.62 -5.99 15.55
C THR A 393 -24.48 -7.48 15.31
N ARG A 394 -25.31 -8.30 15.97
CA ARG A 394 -25.32 -9.75 15.78
C ARG A 394 -25.61 -10.12 14.33
N ARG A 395 -26.71 -9.60 13.76
CA ARG A 395 -27.04 -9.82 12.34
C ARG A 395 -25.94 -9.36 11.41
N LEU A 396 -25.34 -8.20 11.71
CA LEU A 396 -24.26 -7.65 10.90
C LEU A 396 -23.03 -8.58 10.86
N ILE A 397 -22.66 -9.17 12.00
CA ILE A 397 -21.56 -10.14 12.09
C ILE A 397 -21.95 -11.45 11.40
N GLU A 398 -23.17 -11.94 11.61
CA GLU A 398 -23.68 -13.16 10.96
C GLU A 398 -23.69 -13.04 9.43
N ASP A 399 -24.24 -11.95 8.89
CA ASP A 399 -24.35 -11.68 7.44
C ASP A 399 -22.98 -11.48 6.76
N ASN A 400 -21.91 -11.30 7.53
CA ASN A 400 -20.57 -11.02 7.02
C ASN A 400 -19.49 -11.90 7.66
N GLY A 401 -19.87 -13.04 8.24
CA GLY A 401 -18.92 -13.96 8.87
C GLY A 401 -17.86 -14.48 7.90
N ASP A 402 -18.22 -14.59 6.61
CA ASP A 402 -17.34 -14.99 5.51
C ASP A 402 -16.17 -14.02 5.27
N LEU A 403 -16.33 -12.76 5.65
CA LEU A 403 -15.32 -11.70 5.51
C LEU A 403 -14.33 -11.68 6.69
N LEU A 404 -14.67 -12.28 7.82
CA LEU A 404 -13.94 -12.13 9.08
C LEU A 404 -13.05 -13.34 9.36
N SER A 405 -11.75 -13.09 9.57
CA SER A 405 -10.83 -14.14 10.02
C SER A 405 -10.96 -14.43 11.52
N ALA A 406 -11.44 -13.46 12.29
CA ALA A 406 -11.69 -13.58 13.72
C ALA A 406 -12.63 -12.48 14.22
N TRP A 407 -13.26 -12.72 15.37
CA TRP A 407 -13.97 -11.72 16.14
C TRP A 407 -13.35 -11.61 17.54
N GLU A 408 -12.71 -10.47 17.82
CA GLU A 408 -12.16 -10.11 19.12
C GLU A 408 -13.19 -9.34 19.95
N ALA A 409 -13.80 -10.03 20.91
CA ALA A 409 -14.80 -9.45 21.81
C ALA A 409 -14.17 -9.01 23.14
N GLY A 410 -14.18 -7.69 23.36
CA GLY A 410 -13.85 -7.07 24.63
C GLY A 410 -14.91 -7.34 25.69
N PHE A 411 -14.52 -7.65 26.92
CA PHE A 411 -15.47 -7.83 28.02
C PHE A 411 -14.95 -7.26 29.34
N ASP A 412 -15.88 -6.83 30.19
CA ASP A 412 -15.61 -6.48 31.59
C ASP A 412 -15.73 -7.74 32.46
N SER A 413 -14.72 -8.01 33.29
CA SER A 413 -14.74 -9.09 34.27
C SER A 413 -15.96 -9.04 35.19
N ALA A 414 -16.48 -7.85 35.52
CA ALA A 414 -17.67 -7.70 36.35
C ALA A 414 -18.97 -8.15 35.64
N ALA A 415 -19.02 -8.03 34.31
CA ALA A 415 -20.17 -8.41 33.49
C ALA A 415 -20.01 -9.78 32.81
N ALA A 416 -18.86 -10.45 32.99
CA ALA A 416 -18.47 -11.66 32.27
C ALA A 416 -19.52 -12.79 32.31
N ASN A 417 -20.24 -12.96 33.43
CA ASN A 417 -21.25 -14.00 33.54
C ASN A 417 -22.44 -13.82 32.59
N ARG A 418 -22.82 -12.58 32.29
CA ARG A 418 -23.88 -12.26 31.33
C ARG A 418 -23.32 -12.20 29.91
N ASP A 419 -22.27 -11.41 29.72
CA ASP A 419 -21.84 -11.01 28.37
C ASP A 419 -21.18 -12.18 27.62
N LEU A 420 -20.38 -13.02 28.29
CA LEU A 420 -19.63 -14.09 27.60
C LEU A 420 -20.53 -15.13 26.96
N SER A 421 -21.65 -15.49 27.61
CA SER A 421 -22.59 -16.46 27.06
C SER A 421 -23.28 -15.93 25.80
N GLU A 422 -23.64 -14.64 25.79
CA GLU A 422 -24.24 -14.00 24.61
C GLU A 422 -23.24 -13.82 23.47
N ILE A 423 -22.00 -13.46 23.77
CA ILE A 423 -20.90 -13.36 22.80
C ILE A 423 -20.64 -14.72 22.15
N ALA A 424 -20.52 -15.79 22.96
CA ALA A 424 -20.24 -17.13 22.47
C ALA A 424 -21.36 -17.67 21.57
N ALA A 425 -22.62 -17.45 21.95
CA ALA A 425 -23.77 -17.83 21.14
C ALA A 425 -23.79 -17.09 19.79
N ALA A 426 -23.51 -15.78 19.79
CA ALA A 426 -23.43 -14.99 18.57
C ALA A 426 -22.28 -15.45 17.66
N SER A 427 -21.10 -15.72 18.22
CA SER A 427 -19.94 -16.19 17.46
C SER A 427 -20.19 -17.56 16.82
N SER A 428 -20.78 -18.48 17.59
CA SER A 428 -21.17 -19.81 17.09
C SER A 428 -22.16 -19.72 15.93
N THR A 429 -23.13 -18.80 16.02
CA THR A 429 -24.13 -18.60 14.96
C THR A 429 -23.51 -18.00 13.71
N ALA A 430 -22.59 -17.03 13.86
CA ALA A 430 -21.88 -16.41 12.75
C ALA A 430 -20.79 -17.30 12.13
N GLY A 431 -20.35 -18.37 12.81
CA GLY A 431 -19.26 -19.24 12.36
C GLY A 431 -17.88 -18.57 12.38
N VAL A 432 -17.70 -17.51 13.17
CA VAL A 432 -16.46 -16.71 13.22
C VAL A 432 -15.63 -17.10 14.44
N PRO A 433 -14.31 -17.37 14.30
CA PRO A 433 -13.44 -17.69 15.43
C PRO A 433 -13.45 -16.61 16.51
N LEU A 434 -13.82 -16.99 17.75
CA LEU A 434 -13.91 -16.05 18.86
C LEU A 434 -12.55 -15.85 19.56
N TYR A 435 -12.17 -14.59 19.73
CA TYR A 435 -11.08 -14.15 20.59
C TYR A 435 -11.65 -13.31 21.72
N LEU A 436 -11.23 -13.56 22.97
CA LEU A 436 -11.65 -12.73 24.10
C LEU A 436 -10.56 -11.74 24.49
N SER A 437 -10.97 -10.54 24.85
CA SER A 437 -10.10 -9.43 25.25
C SER A 437 -10.60 -8.86 26.57
N ARG A 438 -9.86 -9.08 27.66
CA ARG A 438 -10.30 -8.62 28.99
C ARG A 438 -10.03 -7.13 29.16
N LEU A 439 -10.99 -6.37 29.68
CA LEU A 439 -10.77 -5.02 30.17
C LEU A 439 -9.99 -5.04 31.50
N ARG A 440 -8.95 -4.21 31.62
CA ARG A 440 -8.23 -4.07 32.89
C ARG A 440 -8.98 -3.16 33.86
N SER A 441 -8.88 -3.45 35.16
CA SER A 441 -9.44 -2.58 36.20
C SER A 441 -8.58 -1.34 36.41
N HIS A 442 -9.18 -0.29 36.99
CA HIS A 442 -8.44 0.91 37.39
C HIS A 442 -7.30 0.61 38.38
N ASP A 443 -7.46 -0.38 39.25
CA ASP A 443 -6.45 -0.76 40.23
C ASP A 443 -5.24 -1.41 39.57
N GLU A 444 -5.47 -2.28 38.57
CA GLU A 444 -4.39 -2.87 37.78
C GLU A 444 -3.61 -1.80 37.02
N LEU A 445 -4.33 -0.82 36.46
CA LEU A 445 -3.73 0.32 35.78
C LEU A 445 -2.89 1.17 36.72
N HIS A 446 -3.41 1.49 37.91
CA HIS A 446 -2.70 2.28 38.91
C HIS A 446 -1.45 1.55 39.42
N ALA A 447 -1.54 0.23 39.62
CA ALA A 447 -0.41 -0.60 40.05
C ALA A 447 0.72 -0.64 39.00
N GLU A 448 0.38 -0.71 37.71
CA GLU A 448 1.37 -0.73 36.62
C GLU A 448 2.04 0.64 36.42
N ALA A 449 1.27 1.71 36.52
CA ALA A 449 1.72 3.06 36.17
C ALA A 449 2.26 3.88 37.34
N GLY A 450 2.00 3.44 38.58
CA GLY A 450 2.18 4.24 39.80
C GLY A 450 1.25 5.45 39.91
N ARG A 451 0.35 5.67 38.94
CA ARG A 451 -0.59 6.79 38.86
C ARG A 451 -1.85 6.37 38.10
N TYR A 452 -2.99 6.93 38.48
CA TYR A 452 -4.22 6.77 37.73
C TYR A 452 -4.24 7.66 36.47
N PHE A 453 -4.53 7.05 35.32
CA PHE A 453 -4.81 7.73 34.06
C PHE A 453 -6.17 7.28 33.53
N HIS A 454 -6.97 8.20 32.97
CA HIS A 454 -8.22 7.88 32.30
C HIS A 454 -7.96 7.27 30.91
N VAL A 455 -7.37 6.08 30.86
CA VAL A 455 -7.03 5.36 29.64
C VAL A 455 -7.62 3.97 29.66
N VAL A 456 -8.10 3.52 28.51
CA VAL A 456 -8.60 2.16 28.34
C VAL A 456 -7.43 1.24 28.01
N ASN A 457 -7.22 0.20 28.83
CA ASN A 457 -6.32 -0.90 28.50
C ASN A 457 -7.10 -2.21 28.53
N HIS A 458 -6.86 -3.04 27.54
CA HIS A 458 -7.45 -4.37 27.44
C HIS A 458 -6.38 -5.40 27.04
N GLY A 459 -6.77 -6.67 26.99
CA GLY A 459 -5.90 -7.80 26.70
C GLY A 459 -5.28 -8.42 27.96
N PHE A 460 -4.95 -9.70 27.83
CA PHE A 460 -4.31 -10.53 28.84
C PHE A 460 -2.80 -10.27 28.92
N ASP A 461 -2.24 -10.58 30.09
CA ASP A 461 -0.81 -10.74 30.31
C ASP A 461 -0.45 -12.23 30.43
N ILE A 462 0.83 -12.59 30.27
CA ILE A 462 1.33 -13.96 30.52
C ILE A 462 1.02 -14.36 31.98
N ALA A 463 1.06 -13.39 32.90
CA ALA A 463 0.71 -13.60 34.30
C ALA A 463 -0.77 -13.95 34.55
N ASP A 464 -1.67 -13.75 33.58
CA ASP A 464 -3.11 -14.05 33.71
C ASP A 464 -3.45 -15.55 33.53
N ARG A 465 -2.48 -16.48 33.53
CA ARG A 465 -2.69 -17.93 33.29
C ARG A 465 -3.89 -18.52 34.03
N GLU A 466 -3.99 -18.32 35.35
CA GLU A 466 -5.09 -18.89 36.15
C GLU A 466 -6.46 -18.37 35.71
N ARG A 467 -6.53 -17.09 35.32
CA ARG A 467 -7.76 -16.46 34.81
C ARG A 467 -8.13 -17.02 33.45
N ILE A 468 -7.15 -17.27 32.60
CA ILE A 468 -7.36 -17.90 31.29
C ILE A 468 -7.89 -19.32 31.46
N GLU A 469 -7.29 -20.12 32.33
CA GLU A 469 -7.76 -21.47 32.61
C GLU A 469 -9.18 -21.48 33.21
N ALA A 470 -9.55 -20.45 33.97
CA ALA A 470 -10.91 -20.27 34.46
C ALA A 470 -11.91 -20.01 33.32
N LEU A 471 -11.53 -19.25 32.28
CA LEU A 471 -12.36 -19.07 31.08
C LEU A 471 -12.51 -20.38 30.31
N LEU A 472 -11.45 -21.17 30.17
CA LEU A 472 -11.50 -22.46 29.47
C LEU A 472 -12.41 -23.49 30.16
N ARG A 473 -12.57 -23.39 31.48
CA ARG A 473 -13.50 -24.24 32.25
C ARG A 473 -14.98 -23.85 32.09
N ARG A 474 -15.28 -22.72 31.44
CA ARG A 474 -16.65 -22.26 31.27
C ARG A 474 -17.39 -23.07 30.20
N PRO A 475 -18.55 -23.69 30.52
CA PRO A 475 -19.30 -24.50 29.55
C PRO A 475 -19.79 -23.72 28.34
N ASP A 476 -20.13 -22.43 28.50
CA ASP A 476 -20.63 -21.56 27.44
C ASP A 476 -19.55 -21.17 26.41
N LEU A 477 -18.27 -21.32 26.74
CA LEU A 477 -17.15 -21.05 25.83
C LEU A 477 -16.58 -22.32 25.16
N ALA A 478 -17.00 -23.49 25.62
CA ALA A 478 -16.49 -24.76 25.15
C ALA A 478 -16.72 -24.94 23.65
N GLY A 479 -15.66 -25.19 22.90
CA GLY A 479 -15.70 -25.37 21.43
C GLY A 479 -15.89 -24.07 20.62
N THR A 480 -16.06 -22.91 21.27
CA THR A 480 -16.22 -21.61 20.58
C THR A 480 -14.97 -20.74 20.70
N LEU A 481 -14.34 -20.72 21.89
CA LEU A 481 -13.17 -19.90 22.15
C LEU A 481 -11.96 -20.41 21.35
N SER A 482 -11.53 -19.60 20.37
CA SER A 482 -10.41 -19.92 19.48
C SER A 482 -9.10 -19.25 19.90
N GLY A 483 -9.18 -18.12 20.62
CA GLY A 483 -7.99 -17.41 21.08
C GLY A 483 -8.25 -16.30 22.08
N LEU A 484 -7.19 -15.57 22.40
CA LEU A 484 -7.22 -14.46 23.36
C LEU A 484 -6.40 -13.28 22.84
N ALA A 485 -6.82 -12.07 23.22
CA ALA A 485 -6.04 -10.87 22.94
C ALA A 485 -5.02 -10.62 24.07
N PHE A 486 -3.75 -10.43 23.72
CA PHE A 486 -2.68 -10.13 24.66
C PHE A 486 -2.12 -8.73 24.43
N ARG A 487 -1.55 -8.12 25.47
CA ARG A 487 -0.84 -6.84 25.36
C ARG A 487 0.66 -7.09 25.22
N LEU A 488 1.32 -6.29 24.40
CA LEU A 488 2.78 -6.14 24.40
C LEU A 488 3.10 -4.66 24.69
N PRO A 489 3.39 -4.29 25.97
CA PRO A 489 3.68 -2.91 26.36
C PRO A 489 4.95 -2.37 25.69
N ALA A 490 5.05 -1.06 25.43
CA ALA A 490 6.19 -0.49 24.67
C ALA A 490 7.58 -0.72 25.29
N GLY A 491 7.68 -0.92 26.60
CA GLY A 491 8.95 -1.20 27.28
C GLY A 491 9.34 -2.69 27.32
N ALA A 492 8.44 -3.60 26.94
CA ALA A 492 8.71 -5.04 27.03
C ALA A 492 9.61 -5.53 25.87
N PRO A 493 10.49 -6.51 26.12
CA PRO A 493 11.33 -7.12 25.09
C PRO A 493 10.45 -7.94 24.13
N VAL A 494 10.46 -7.60 22.84
CA VAL A 494 9.43 -8.05 21.90
C VAL A 494 9.53 -9.55 21.64
N CYS A 495 10.70 -10.04 21.23
CA CYS A 495 10.91 -11.44 20.87
C CYS A 495 10.52 -12.40 22.00
N GLU A 496 11.04 -12.13 23.20
CA GLU A 496 10.88 -12.94 24.40
C GLU A 496 9.42 -12.93 24.88
N THR A 497 8.76 -11.77 24.83
CA THR A 497 7.34 -11.66 25.19
C THR A 497 6.46 -12.42 24.21
N LEU A 498 6.71 -12.32 22.90
CA LEU A 498 5.94 -13.05 21.88
C LEU A 498 6.14 -14.56 22.01
N ALA A 499 7.37 -15.04 22.23
CA ALA A 499 7.65 -16.45 22.43
C ALA A 499 6.93 -17.02 23.67
N ALA A 500 6.93 -16.28 24.79
CA ALA A 500 6.24 -16.70 26.00
C ALA A 500 4.70 -16.70 25.84
N ILE A 501 4.13 -15.76 25.08
CA ILE A 501 2.71 -15.76 24.74
C ILE A 501 2.38 -16.96 23.83
N ASP A 502 3.21 -17.26 22.83
CA ASP A 502 3.04 -18.42 21.94
C ASP A 502 3.05 -19.73 22.73
N GLU A 503 4.01 -19.91 23.64
CA GLU A 503 4.10 -21.10 24.49
C GLU A 503 2.86 -21.25 25.39
N LEU A 504 2.42 -20.16 26.03
CA LEU A 504 1.19 -20.15 26.84
C LEU A 504 -0.04 -20.52 26.01
N ALA A 505 -0.21 -19.89 24.84
CA ALA A 505 -1.35 -20.12 23.96
C ALA A 505 -1.36 -21.58 23.44
N ALA A 506 -0.21 -22.07 22.97
CA ALA A 506 -0.02 -23.44 22.50
C ALA A 506 -0.34 -24.47 23.60
N GLY A 507 0.19 -24.27 24.81
CA GLY A 507 -0.05 -25.16 25.96
C GLY A 507 -1.52 -25.24 26.40
N LEU A 508 -2.33 -24.26 25.98
CA LEU A 508 -3.76 -24.19 26.25
C LEU A 508 -4.64 -24.51 25.04
N GLY A 509 -4.04 -24.83 23.88
CA GLY A 509 -4.76 -25.10 22.64
C GLY A 509 -5.46 -23.87 22.05
N LEU A 510 -4.95 -22.67 22.33
CA LEU A 510 -5.50 -21.39 21.91
C LEU A 510 -4.56 -20.68 20.92
N ARG A 511 -5.10 -19.66 20.23
CA ARG A 511 -4.31 -18.66 19.51
C ARG A 511 -4.22 -17.34 20.26
N ALA A 512 -3.26 -16.51 19.88
CA ALA A 512 -3.02 -15.19 20.48
C ALA A 512 -3.12 -14.06 19.43
N SER A 513 -3.92 -13.05 19.74
CA SER A 513 -3.96 -11.75 19.05
C SER A 513 -3.18 -10.75 19.91
N VAL A 514 -1.95 -10.41 19.55
CA VAL A 514 -1.06 -9.59 20.38
C VAL A 514 -1.07 -8.14 19.91
N HIS A 515 -1.39 -7.21 20.80
CA HIS A 515 -1.39 -5.77 20.51
C HIS A 515 -0.03 -5.17 20.86
N LEU A 516 0.75 -4.89 19.82
CA LEU A 516 2.05 -4.25 19.92
C LEU A 516 1.87 -2.75 20.11
N ARG A 517 2.14 -2.26 21.33
CA ARG A 517 2.16 -0.82 21.59
C ARG A 517 3.51 -0.24 21.19
N THR A 518 3.48 0.82 20.38
CA THR A 518 4.65 1.66 20.12
C THR A 518 4.72 2.83 21.08
N ALA A 519 3.57 3.36 21.51
CA ALA A 519 3.50 4.41 22.52
C ALA A 519 3.81 3.89 23.94
N GLY A 520 4.49 4.73 24.72
CA GLY A 520 4.70 4.53 26.15
C GLY A 520 3.40 4.46 26.96
N PHE A 521 3.54 4.21 28.26
CA PHE A 521 2.39 4.12 29.17
C PHE A 521 1.80 5.50 29.53
N ASP A 522 2.64 6.54 29.62
CA ASP A 522 2.19 7.90 29.91
C ASP A 522 1.54 8.53 28.66
N PRO A 523 0.23 8.84 28.69
CA PRO A 523 -0.47 9.41 27.55
C PRO A 523 -0.03 10.83 27.17
N SER A 524 0.74 11.51 28.02
CA SER A 524 1.28 12.86 27.77
C SER A 524 2.64 12.85 27.09
N GLN A 525 3.36 11.72 27.12
CA GLN A 525 4.70 11.62 26.55
C GLN A 525 4.63 11.20 25.09
N PRO A 526 5.22 11.99 24.17
CA PRO A 526 5.26 11.60 22.78
C PRO A 526 6.31 10.51 22.52
N GLU A 527 6.04 9.60 21.59
CA GLU A 527 7.03 8.65 21.07
C GLU A 527 7.29 8.94 19.59
N ARG A 528 8.41 9.60 19.30
CA ARG A 528 8.74 10.12 17.96
C ARG A 528 10.06 9.56 17.41
N ASP A 529 10.65 8.60 18.10
CA ASP A 529 11.88 7.97 17.67
C ASP A 529 11.59 6.95 16.56
N ASP A 530 11.82 7.37 15.32
CA ASP A 530 11.58 6.54 14.13
C ASP A 530 12.41 5.23 14.16
N LEU A 531 13.63 5.25 14.72
CA LEU A 531 14.48 4.06 14.77
C LEU A 531 13.97 3.06 15.81
N LYS A 532 13.58 3.56 16.99
CA LYS A 532 12.94 2.74 18.04
C LYS A 532 11.64 2.11 17.56
N ILE A 533 10.79 2.88 16.87
CA ILE A 533 9.52 2.39 16.33
C ILE A 533 9.78 1.36 15.23
N ALA A 534 10.67 1.66 14.27
CA ALA A 534 11.04 0.74 13.20
C ALA A 534 11.62 -0.57 13.74
N GLY A 535 12.54 -0.50 14.71
CA GLY A 535 13.13 -1.67 15.34
C GLY A 535 12.08 -2.52 16.06
N ARG A 536 11.18 -1.89 16.83
CA ARG A 536 10.11 -2.60 17.54
C ARG A 536 9.15 -3.33 16.60
N MET A 537 8.72 -2.68 15.51
CA MET A 537 7.85 -3.30 14.51
C MET A 537 8.58 -4.40 13.72
N ALA A 538 9.85 -4.18 13.35
CA ALA A 538 10.66 -5.18 12.65
C ALA A 538 10.90 -6.44 13.49
N GLU A 539 11.20 -6.25 14.79
CA GLU A 539 11.37 -7.35 15.74
C GLU A 539 10.09 -8.18 15.88
N ALA A 540 8.94 -7.51 15.97
CA ALA A 540 7.64 -8.17 16.04
C ALA A 540 7.32 -8.93 14.76
N LEU A 541 7.54 -8.32 13.59
CA LEU A 541 7.33 -8.95 12.30
C LEU A 541 8.22 -10.19 12.13
N PHE A 542 9.51 -10.07 12.44
CA PHE A 542 10.45 -11.18 12.32
C PHE A 542 10.07 -12.31 13.28
N THR A 543 9.81 -12.01 14.55
CA THR A 543 9.50 -13.02 15.55
C THR A 543 8.16 -13.69 15.25
N ALA A 544 7.10 -12.93 14.99
CA ALA A 544 5.75 -13.49 14.80
C ALA A 544 5.69 -14.51 13.65
N ASN A 545 6.42 -14.26 12.56
CA ASN A 545 6.46 -15.19 11.43
C ASN A 545 7.29 -16.47 11.71
N THR A 546 8.01 -16.56 12.84
CA THR A 546 8.64 -17.82 13.32
C THR A 546 7.76 -18.64 14.28
N LEU A 547 6.63 -18.09 14.71
CA LEU A 547 5.76 -18.68 15.74
C LEU A 547 4.51 -19.30 15.11
N GLY A 548 3.86 -20.21 15.83
CA GLY A 548 2.74 -20.99 15.30
C GLY A 548 1.35 -20.46 15.66
N ASN A 549 1.22 -19.75 16.79
CA ASN A 549 -0.08 -19.44 17.39
C ASN A 549 -0.32 -17.94 17.60
N VAL A 550 0.62 -17.08 17.19
CA VAL A 550 0.59 -15.64 17.44
C VAL A 550 0.33 -14.86 16.15
N GLY A 551 -0.64 -13.94 16.20
CA GLY A 551 -0.76 -12.82 15.27
C GLY A 551 -0.52 -11.51 16.01
N VAL A 552 0.22 -10.57 15.44
CA VAL A 552 0.59 -9.29 16.04
C VAL A 552 -0.04 -8.13 15.29
N PHE A 553 -0.62 -7.18 16.01
CA PHE A 553 -1.15 -5.93 15.47
C PHE A 553 -0.42 -4.74 16.08
N ALA A 554 0.32 -3.99 15.26
CA ALA A 554 0.90 -2.70 15.64
C ALA A 554 -0.20 -1.64 15.72
N ASP A 555 -0.15 -0.81 16.76
CA ASP A 555 -1.22 0.14 17.10
C ASP A 555 -1.25 1.44 16.27
N THR A 556 -0.30 1.61 15.33
CA THR A 556 -0.10 2.89 14.63
C THR A 556 0.45 2.69 13.21
N LEU A 557 -0.45 2.69 12.21
CA LEU A 557 -0.05 2.70 10.80
C LEU A 557 0.37 4.10 10.35
N VAL A 558 -0.47 5.12 10.59
CA VAL A 558 -0.18 6.53 10.30
C VAL A 558 0.04 7.26 11.63
N ASP A 559 0.90 8.27 11.63
CA ASP A 559 1.14 9.16 12.77
C ASP A 559 -0.16 9.52 13.49
N HIS A 560 -0.09 9.46 14.82
CA HIS A 560 -1.14 9.96 15.71
C HIS A 560 -0.61 11.19 16.43
N ASP A 561 -0.89 12.37 15.88
CA ASP A 561 -0.33 13.65 16.30
C ASP A 561 -1.26 14.51 17.17
N ARG A 562 -2.51 14.06 17.36
CA ARG A 562 -3.55 14.77 18.13
C ARG A 562 -4.22 13.83 19.12
N GLY A 563 -4.22 14.18 20.40
CA GLY A 563 -4.88 13.41 21.46
C GLY A 563 -3.89 12.80 22.45
N TYR A 564 -4.29 11.68 23.07
CA TYR A 564 -3.45 10.91 23.99
C TYR A 564 -2.46 10.03 23.22
N PHE A 565 -1.26 9.84 23.78
CA PHE A 565 -0.20 9.02 23.19
C PHE A 565 0.23 9.52 21.80
N VAL A 566 0.67 10.78 21.72
CA VAL A 566 1.24 11.33 20.48
C VAL A 566 2.39 10.44 20.02
N ARG A 567 2.36 9.95 18.78
CA ARG A 567 3.40 9.03 18.31
C ARG A 567 3.51 8.96 16.80
N HIS A 568 4.69 8.60 16.32
CA HIS A 568 4.86 8.29 14.90
C HIS A 568 4.35 6.88 14.56
N GLY A 569 3.89 6.72 13.32
CA GLY A 569 3.51 5.44 12.73
C GLY A 569 4.53 4.93 11.71
N ALA A 570 4.10 3.98 10.89
CA ALA A 570 4.86 3.58 9.69
C ALA A 570 4.82 4.65 8.59
N TYR A 571 3.79 5.49 8.59
CA TYR A 571 3.57 6.59 7.65
C TYR A 571 3.29 7.90 8.41
N ASP A 572 3.69 9.03 7.84
CA ASP A 572 3.35 10.34 8.39
C ASP A 572 1.89 10.77 8.09
N ARG A 573 1.46 11.94 8.56
CA ARG A 573 0.10 12.47 8.33
C ARG A 573 -0.22 12.82 6.87
N LEU A 574 0.79 12.94 6.00
CA LEU A 574 0.66 13.04 4.54
C LEU A 574 0.61 11.65 3.89
N CYS A 575 0.66 10.57 4.68
CA CYS A 575 0.78 9.19 4.24
C CYS A 575 2.07 8.93 3.43
N ASN A 576 3.15 9.63 3.76
CA ASN A 576 4.48 9.38 3.22
C ASN A 576 5.25 8.38 4.10
N PRO A 577 6.03 7.46 3.50
CA PRO A 577 6.65 6.36 4.24
C PRO A 577 7.77 6.86 5.17
N ARG A 578 7.66 6.54 6.46
CA ARG A 578 8.72 6.72 7.47
C ARG A 578 9.70 5.54 7.46
N PRO A 579 10.83 5.61 8.19
CA PRO A 579 11.78 4.49 8.29
C PRO A 579 11.13 3.15 8.64
N ALA A 580 10.12 3.14 9.51
CA ALA A 580 9.39 1.91 9.86
C ALA A 580 8.70 1.24 8.65
N ALA A 581 8.02 1.99 7.77
CA ALA A 581 7.43 1.40 6.56
C ALA A 581 8.47 0.78 5.63
N ARG A 582 9.62 1.46 5.44
CA ARG A 582 10.71 0.97 4.60
C ARG A 582 11.31 -0.32 5.16
N VAL A 583 11.57 -0.34 6.47
CA VAL A 583 12.11 -1.51 7.17
C VAL A 583 11.16 -2.69 7.07
N LEU A 584 9.86 -2.49 7.32
CA LEU A 584 8.86 -3.55 7.21
C LEU A 584 8.74 -4.09 5.78
N ARG A 585 8.69 -3.20 4.78
CA ARG A 585 8.68 -3.58 3.35
C ARG A 585 9.87 -4.46 3.00
N HIS A 586 11.09 -4.00 3.26
CA HIS A 586 12.28 -4.72 2.86
C HIS A 586 12.46 -6.00 3.68
N LEU A 587 12.12 -6.00 4.97
CA LEU A 587 12.18 -7.22 5.79
C LEU A 587 11.23 -8.29 5.27
N ASN A 588 9.97 -7.95 4.96
CA ASN A 588 9.03 -8.89 4.34
C ASN A 588 9.54 -9.38 2.98
N ALA A 589 10.15 -8.53 2.16
CA ALA A 589 10.74 -8.96 0.91
C ALA A 589 11.91 -9.94 1.11
N VAL A 590 12.74 -9.75 2.14
CA VAL A 590 13.81 -10.70 2.49
C VAL A 590 13.23 -12.04 2.90
N LEU A 591 12.24 -12.05 3.78
CA LEU A 591 11.58 -13.29 4.23
C LEU A 591 10.91 -14.03 3.07
N ALA A 592 10.26 -13.31 2.16
CA ALA A 592 9.62 -13.86 0.97
C ALA A 592 10.63 -14.40 -0.06
N ARG A 593 11.81 -13.78 -0.18
CA ARG A 593 12.87 -14.22 -1.11
C ARG A 593 13.64 -15.44 -0.59
N TYR A 594 13.77 -15.58 0.73
CA TYR A 594 14.56 -16.64 1.39
C TYR A 594 13.74 -17.48 2.39
N PRO A 595 12.59 -18.05 1.99
CA PRO A 595 11.70 -18.74 2.92
C PRO A 595 12.33 -19.99 3.55
N GLU A 596 13.27 -20.64 2.86
CA GLU A 596 13.99 -21.83 3.36
C GLU A 596 15.14 -21.49 4.34
N CYS A 597 15.45 -20.21 4.56
CA CYS A 597 16.50 -19.75 5.47
C CYS A 597 15.93 -19.30 6.83
N PHE A 598 14.63 -19.44 7.04
CA PHE A 598 13.91 -18.94 8.21
C PHE A 598 12.84 -19.95 8.63
N GLY A 599 12.42 -19.92 9.90
CA GLY A 599 11.25 -20.68 10.37
C GLY A 599 11.38 -21.35 11.72
N ARG A 600 12.59 -21.51 12.28
CA ARG A 600 12.73 -21.84 13.72
C ARG A 600 12.39 -20.60 14.57
N PRO A 601 11.81 -20.78 15.77
CA PRO A 601 11.54 -19.68 16.69
C PRO A 601 12.75 -18.76 16.82
N ALA A 602 12.54 -17.45 16.63
CA ALA A 602 13.61 -16.47 16.71
C ALA A 602 14.22 -16.44 18.12
N ALA A 603 15.54 -16.26 18.18
CA ALA A 603 16.26 -15.99 19.42
C ALA A 603 16.85 -14.58 19.36
N ALA A 604 16.65 -13.79 20.42
CA ALA A 604 17.17 -12.45 20.53
C ALA A 604 18.38 -12.38 21.47
N GLU A 605 19.35 -11.54 21.12
CA GLU A 605 20.52 -11.21 21.91
C GLU A 605 20.67 -9.69 21.97
N THR A 606 20.86 -9.14 23.17
CA THR A 606 21.23 -7.73 23.36
C THR A 606 22.74 -7.60 23.31
N ILE A 607 23.26 -6.86 22.34
CA ILE A 607 24.68 -6.60 22.16
C ILE A 607 24.99 -5.23 22.74
N ALA A 608 25.74 -5.22 23.85
CA ALA A 608 26.05 -4.00 24.60
C ALA A 608 26.70 -2.92 23.71
N GLY A 609 26.04 -1.76 23.61
CA GLY A 609 26.49 -0.62 22.80
C GLY A 609 26.38 -0.79 21.28
N ALA A 610 25.66 -1.82 20.81
CA ALA A 610 25.37 -2.03 19.38
C ALA A 610 23.87 -2.18 19.08
N GLY A 611 23.07 -2.76 19.98
CA GLY A 611 21.62 -2.91 19.81
C GLY A 611 21.13 -4.35 20.03
N ARG A 612 20.10 -4.76 19.28
CA ARG A 612 19.52 -6.12 19.33
C ARG A 612 19.85 -6.90 18.06
N ARG A 613 20.18 -8.18 18.22
CA ARG A 613 20.35 -9.15 17.13
C ARG A 613 19.32 -10.26 17.32
N LEU A 614 18.58 -10.58 16.27
CA LEU A 614 17.66 -11.72 16.24
C LEU A 614 18.10 -12.71 15.18
N THR A 615 18.04 -14.00 15.50
CA THR A 615 18.43 -15.05 14.56
C THR A 615 17.31 -16.08 14.44
N SER A 616 16.98 -16.45 13.21
CA SER A 616 16.14 -17.62 12.91
C SER A 616 16.82 -18.45 11.83
N ALA A 617 16.79 -19.77 12.00
CA ALA A 617 17.33 -20.72 11.04
C ALA A 617 16.22 -21.47 10.30
N GLY A 618 16.44 -21.74 9.03
CA GLY A 618 15.63 -22.61 8.20
C GLY A 618 16.38 -23.86 7.78
N ARG A 619 15.85 -24.55 6.76
CA ARG A 619 16.42 -25.80 6.22
C ARG A 619 17.69 -25.59 5.40
N ARG A 620 17.86 -24.41 4.79
CA ARG A 620 18.93 -24.10 3.84
C ARG A 620 19.81 -22.93 4.28
N GLY A 621 19.66 -22.45 5.50
CA GLY A 621 20.35 -21.24 5.93
C GLY A 621 19.78 -20.62 7.19
N SER A 622 20.20 -19.39 7.46
CA SER A 622 19.69 -18.55 8.53
C SER A 622 19.49 -17.12 8.07
N ILE A 623 18.57 -16.42 8.71
CA ILE A 623 18.40 -14.97 8.60
C ILE A 623 18.67 -14.36 9.98
N GLU A 624 19.51 -13.32 10.00
CA GLU A 624 19.76 -12.50 11.17
C GLU A 624 19.20 -11.10 10.94
N LEU A 625 18.38 -10.61 11.87
CA LEU A 625 17.92 -9.23 11.91
C LEU A 625 18.75 -8.46 12.94
N MET A 626 19.40 -7.40 12.51
CA MET A 626 20.24 -6.53 13.33
C MET A 626 19.57 -5.17 13.45
N LEU A 627 19.22 -4.80 14.68
CA LEU A 627 18.51 -3.56 15.01
C LEU A 627 19.41 -2.71 15.91
N PRO A 628 19.94 -1.57 15.43
CA PRO A 628 20.82 -0.75 16.24
C PRO A 628 20.07 -0.12 17.42
N GLU A 629 20.80 0.15 18.51
CA GLU A 629 20.26 0.91 19.62
C GLU A 629 19.91 2.35 19.17
N ALA A 630 18.81 2.89 19.69
CA ALA A 630 18.49 4.30 19.50
C ALA A 630 19.53 5.14 20.27
N VAL A 631 20.44 5.78 19.56
CA VAL A 631 21.45 6.66 20.16
C VAL A 631 20.94 8.10 20.10
N PRO A 632 21.04 8.90 21.19
CA PRO A 632 20.76 10.34 21.14
C PRO A 632 21.62 11.02 20.07
N GLU A 633 21.09 12.08 19.43
CA GLU A 633 21.62 12.81 18.25
C GLU A 633 23.12 13.21 18.26
N MET A 634 23.86 13.00 19.36
CA MET A 634 25.26 13.41 19.54
C MET A 634 26.30 12.28 19.59
N ALA A 635 25.94 11.00 19.46
CA ALA A 635 26.93 9.92 19.38
C ALA A 635 26.82 9.12 18.07
N PRO A 636 27.95 8.75 17.44
CA PRO A 636 27.91 7.94 16.23
C PRO A 636 27.31 6.58 16.57
N ALA A 637 26.19 6.22 15.93
CA ALA A 637 25.64 4.88 15.98
C ALA A 637 26.76 3.88 15.63
N ARG A 638 27.17 3.05 16.59
CA ARG A 638 28.22 2.06 16.34
C ARG A 638 27.65 1.00 15.42
N ALA A 639 28.31 0.84 14.28
CA ALA A 639 27.91 -0.15 13.31
C ALA A 639 28.10 -1.57 13.87
N PHE A 640 27.19 -2.49 13.53
CA PHE A 640 27.43 -3.92 13.78
C PHE A 640 28.76 -4.30 13.10
N PRO A 641 29.74 -4.87 13.83
CA PRO A 641 31.06 -5.15 13.28
C PRO A 641 30.94 -6.16 12.13
N ALA A 642 31.43 -5.76 10.96
CA ALA A 642 31.41 -6.59 9.76
C ALA A 642 32.55 -7.62 9.70
N GLY A 643 33.41 -7.73 10.73
CA GLY A 643 34.69 -8.43 10.62
C GLY A 643 34.96 -9.40 11.77
N GLU A 644 34.75 -10.69 11.49
CA GLU A 644 35.58 -11.87 11.81
C GLU A 644 34.74 -13.19 11.82
N GLU A 645 33.39 -13.09 11.88
CA GLU A 645 32.44 -14.24 11.78
C GLU A 645 31.66 -14.31 10.44
N THR A 646 32.04 -13.54 9.41
CA THR A 646 31.15 -13.02 8.36
C THR A 646 31.45 -13.43 6.91
N ALA A 647 32.33 -14.41 6.66
CA ALA A 647 32.48 -14.96 5.30
C ALA A 647 31.15 -15.64 4.88
N ASP A 648 30.60 -15.28 3.71
CA ASP A 648 29.43 -15.89 3.04
C ASP A 648 28.00 -15.36 3.36
N ALA A 649 27.84 -14.18 3.99
CA ALA A 649 26.52 -13.56 4.21
C ALA A 649 26.15 -12.46 3.19
N THR A 650 24.89 -12.41 2.74
CA THR A 650 24.32 -11.28 2.00
C THR A 650 23.68 -10.30 2.98
N PHE A 651 24.16 -9.06 3.04
CA PHE A 651 23.64 -8.01 3.92
C PHE A 651 22.74 -7.05 3.16
N ILE A 652 21.54 -6.80 3.68
CA ILE A 652 20.53 -5.94 3.07
C ILE A 652 20.21 -4.82 4.05
N ASP A 653 20.41 -3.57 3.62
CA ASP A 653 19.97 -2.38 4.37
C ASP A 653 18.45 -2.29 4.29
N LEU A 654 17.77 -2.42 5.42
CA LEU A 654 16.31 -2.43 5.43
C LEU A 654 15.69 -1.04 5.24
N VAL A 655 16.47 0.05 5.31
CA VAL A 655 15.95 1.40 5.00
C VAL A 655 15.96 1.66 3.50
N SER A 656 17.02 1.23 2.79
CA SER A 656 17.19 1.47 1.35
C SER A 656 16.78 0.29 0.45
N GLY A 657 16.76 -0.93 0.99
CA GLY A 657 16.48 -2.16 0.24
C GLY A 657 17.65 -2.65 -0.63
N LEU A 658 18.84 -2.08 -0.46
CA LEU A 658 20.03 -2.38 -1.25
C LEU A 658 20.99 -3.31 -0.51
N ASP A 659 21.69 -4.15 -1.28
CA ASP A 659 22.80 -4.95 -0.77
C ASP A 659 23.93 -4.05 -0.24
N ARG A 660 24.57 -4.46 0.85
CA ARG A 660 25.70 -3.73 1.45
C ARG A 660 26.97 -4.56 1.48
N THR A 661 28.08 -3.89 1.16
CA THR A 661 29.45 -4.36 1.38
C THR A 661 30.11 -3.50 2.46
N GLY A 662 29.71 -3.63 3.74
CA GLY A 662 30.32 -2.85 4.84
C GLY A 662 29.47 -2.75 6.12
N ALA A 663 30.03 -2.12 7.15
CA ALA A 663 29.39 -1.95 8.46
C ALA A 663 28.21 -0.94 8.39
N ALA A 664 27.08 -1.25 9.01
CA ALA A 664 25.84 -0.48 8.90
C ALA A 664 25.42 0.19 10.22
N THR A 665 24.94 1.43 10.11
CA THR A 665 24.43 2.26 11.23
C THR A 665 22.91 2.15 11.42
N GLY A 666 22.20 1.44 10.54
CA GLY A 666 20.74 1.28 10.54
C GLY A 666 20.30 -0.19 10.62
N PRO A 667 18.99 -0.47 10.60
CA PRO A 667 18.45 -1.84 10.58
C PRO A 667 18.94 -2.64 9.36
N VAL A 668 19.42 -3.87 9.59
CA VAL A 668 19.98 -4.74 8.54
C VAL A 668 19.45 -6.16 8.68
N ALA A 669 19.18 -6.82 7.54
CA ALA A 669 19.03 -8.27 7.48
C ALA A 669 20.29 -8.90 6.88
N ALA A 670 20.83 -9.94 7.52
CA ALA A 670 21.90 -10.76 6.99
C ALA A 670 21.38 -12.16 6.68
N VAL A 671 21.55 -12.61 5.43
CA VAL A 671 21.12 -13.93 4.96
C VAL A 671 22.36 -14.80 4.77
N ARG A 672 22.40 -15.96 5.43
CA ARG A 672 23.46 -16.96 5.27
C ARG A 672 22.89 -18.22 4.65
N LEU A 673 23.42 -18.63 3.50
CA LEU A 673 23.07 -19.89 2.86
C LEU A 673 24.01 -20.98 3.36
N GLN A 674 23.45 -22.14 3.75
CA GLN A 674 24.26 -23.32 3.98
C GLN A 674 24.71 -23.86 2.62
N THR A 675 26.01 -23.82 2.34
CA THR A 675 26.58 -24.54 1.20
C THR A 675 26.32 -26.02 1.41
N PRO A 676 25.68 -26.74 0.47
CA PRO A 676 25.51 -28.18 0.61
C PRO A 676 26.88 -28.80 0.80
N GLY A 677 27.09 -29.46 1.93
CA GLY A 677 28.34 -30.12 2.24
C GLY A 677 28.72 -31.04 1.08
N ARG A 678 29.96 -30.89 0.59
CA ARG A 678 30.67 -32.01 0.00
C ARG A 678 30.78 -33.05 1.11
N ASP A 679 29.84 -34.00 1.16
CA ASP A 679 30.05 -35.22 1.92
C ASP A 679 31.37 -35.84 1.44
N ARG A 680 32.35 -35.89 2.35
CA ARG A 680 33.57 -36.68 2.24
C ARG A 680 33.60 -37.65 3.40
#